data_AF-A0A921LN78-F1
#
_entry.id   AF-A0A921LN78-F1
#
_cell.length_a   1.000
_cell.length_b   1.000
_cell.length_c   1.000
_cell.angle_alpha   90.00
_cell.angle_beta   90.00
_cell.angle_gamma   90.00
#
_symmetry.space_group_name_H-M   'P 1'
#
loop_
_entity.id
_entity.type
_entity.pdbx_description
1 polymer ?
#
loop_
_entity_poly.entity_id
_entity_poly.type
_entity_poly.pdbx_seq_one_letter_code
_entity_poly.pdbx_strand_id
1 'polypeptide(L)'
;MSKLPPVRRGLVALVGALLAGCAVWFLCQWVAYDLQERLGKQPVYEIINDEYSQIIDLPEEGLTQEIPLKAGQAFYGVRLKFSTHGQLYKSGMVMVDVYNEEGRQILQSAGNFLNIFDDTFTEFTTDNGYVAQQDETLTVHLYNEVEWDGPLGLWASEGTVEQMTLHNGTTGGESMDATLAVQRVADYSGQWPGTLARQLAMPLAVAAFAAVLLAMLHLPLALMVAVVGLVLGYTFTQVTPALVAPDEYTHLAAAYELASSWSGQQTATVDGKLLVRTCDAPYFGTKTGEIGIFAYKSQALAKMQGHGSPNALTEVSEAEAGQGNVNYWVQAAGIWLARLQGKNFYTMLWYGRMANLLVYLVLATAAVALAPAVLRGLFACVALLPMSLQLAGSLSPDAGVLGTVFLFVSLCMSLRQRRAARWQLVLLVVAGAAVAPAKAIYLPVVLLCLAIPARNLDPRKAPASPTVTLRGISCYPGRFVQLGVLLLAAVLWTAVNLSALVYAARDMNRMLLVAAALAGVVLLAVIGWLYSRVWNNPARLRWFKGGLAALVVCGVIGGVYLLSHMGGGLTPDQLLQIQPNGDSVWTFSFGYICRNLPATLKLLLRTLPEQAGLWLQGLLGTTLGEPIVYRIDVSWVLGVGLVLALLAAATPEQEQKPLLARRTCWGVAGILVCVVLAVLAAALNWTPINYQTLFGMQGRYLLPVLPLALLLWKNNRLVAMRRSAAHGAALSVALLTLLTQLQGFALYASWQPVS
;
A
#
# COMPACT_ATOMS: atom_id res chain seq x y z
N MET A 1 -35.72 -8.44 -12.60
CA MET A 1 -35.89 -7.21 -11.78
C MET A 1 -36.72 -6.14 -12.46
N SER A 2 -36.50 -5.76 -13.74
CA SER A 2 -37.26 -4.69 -14.42
C SER A 2 -38.78 -4.92 -14.59
N LYS A 3 -39.28 -6.15 -14.44
CA LYS A 3 -40.70 -6.50 -14.53
C LYS A 3 -41.48 -6.45 -13.21
N LEU A 4 -40.81 -6.17 -12.08
CA LEU A 4 -41.44 -6.13 -10.75
C LEU A 4 -41.93 -4.70 -10.42
N PRO A 5 -43.06 -4.54 -9.71
CA PRO A 5 -43.49 -3.24 -9.20
C PRO A 5 -42.43 -2.63 -8.27
N PRO A 6 -42.31 -1.30 -8.20
CA PRO A 6 -41.21 -0.60 -7.52
C PRO A 6 -41.05 -1.00 -6.05
N VAL A 7 -42.16 -1.17 -5.32
CA VAL A 7 -42.15 -1.63 -3.91
C VAL A 7 -41.56 -3.04 -3.77
N ARG A 8 -41.98 -3.98 -4.62
CA ARG A 8 -41.42 -5.35 -4.61
C ARG A 8 -39.94 -5.36 -5.02
N ARG A 9 -39.51 -4.49 -5.93
CA ARG A 9 -38.08 -4.34 -6.28
C ARG A 9 -37.25 -3.86 -5.08
N GLY A 10 -37.74 -2.85 -4.37
CA GLY A 10 -37.10 -2.33 -3.16
C GLY A 10 -36.96 -3.41 -2.09
N LEU A 11 -38.04 -4.15 -1.84
CA LEU A 11 -38.04 -5.22 -0.84
C LEU A 11 -37.09 -6.37 -1.21
N VAL A 12 -37.09 -6.83 -2.46
CA VAL A 12 -36.16 -7.88 -2.93
C VAL A 12 -34.71 -7.42 -2.82
N ALA A 13 -34.42 -6.16 -3.17
CA ALA A 13 -33.08 -5.60 -3.03
C ALA A 13 -32.64 -5.49 -1.56
N LEU A 14 -33.55 -5.07 -0.67
CA LEU A 14 -33.29 -4.99 0.76
C LEU A 14 -33.02 -6.37 1.37
N VAL A 15 -33.84 -7.37 1.05
CA VAL A 15 -33.64 -8.75 1.52
C VAL A 15 -32.32 -9.30 1.00
N GLY A 16 -32.00 -9.11 -0.28
CA GLY A 16 -30.72 -9.53 -0.85
C GLY A 16 -29.52 -8.85 -0.17
N ALA A 17 -29.63 -7.56 0.13
CA ALA A 17 -28.60 -6.81 0.84
C ALA A 17 -28.43 -7.28 2.29
N LEU A 18 -29.52 -7.53 3.02
CA LEU A 18 -29.48 -8.07 4.38
C LEU A 18 -28.82 -9.46 4.40
N LEU A 19 -29.20 -10.34 3.48
CA LEU A 19 -28.59 -11.66 3.37
C LEU A 19 -27.08 -11.58 3.07
N ALA A 20 -26.67 -10.68 2.18
CA ALA A 20 -25.25 -10.47 1.89
C ALA A 20 -24.48 -9.92 3.10
N GLY A 21 -25.06 -8.94 3.81
CA GLY A 21 -24.48 -8.41 5.05
C GLY A 21 -24.34 -9.49 6.13
N CYS A 22 -25.39 -10.27 6.38
CA CYS A 22 -25.36 -11.38 7.33
C CYS A 22 -24.34 -12.45 6.94
N ALA A 23 -24.29 -12.84 5.66
CA ALA A 23 -23.33 -13.83 5.18
C ALA A 23 -21.87 -13.38 5.41
N VAL A 24 -21.56 -12.12 5.14
CA VAL A 24 -20.23 -11.56 5.42
C VAL A 24 -19.97 -11.45 6.92
N TRP A 25 -20.96 -11.09 7.73
CA TRP A 25 -20.81 -11.08 9.17
C TRP A 25 -20.45 -12.46 9.72
N PHE A 26 -21.18 -13.51 9.30
CA PHE A 26 -20.87 -14.90 9.69
C PHE A 26 -19.50 -15.36 9.18
N LEU A 27 -19.12 -14.96 7.96
CA LEU A 27 -17.78 -15.24 7.44
C LEU A 27 -16.69 -14.62 8.32
N CYS A 28 -16.90 -13.39 8.81
CA CYS A 28 -15.95 -12.76 9.74
C CYS A 28 -15.91 -13.47 11.09
N GLN A 29 -17.04 -13.99 11.60
CA GLN A 29 -17.05 -14.83 12.80
C GLN A 29 -16.28 -16.14 12.59
N TRP A 30 -16.42 -16.76 11.41
CA TRP A 30 -15.65 -17.94 11.05
C TRP A 30 -14.15 -17.66 11.01
N VAL A 31 -13.73 -16.56 10.36
CA VAL A 31 -12.32 -16.14 10.33
C VAL A 31 -11.82 -15.83 11.74
N ALA A 32 -12.65 -15.22 12.59
CA ALA A 32 -12.30 -14.97 13.99
C ALA A 32 -12.08 -16.27 14.77
N TYR A 33 -12.94 -17.27 14.57
CA TYR A 33 -12.80 -18.59 15.16
C TYR A 33 -11.51 -19.28 14.68
N ASP A 34 -11.28 -19.35 13.36
CA ASP A 34 -10.11 -20.01 12.77
C ASP A 34 -8.79 -19.36 13.21
N LEU A 35 -8.72 -18.02 13.22
CA LEU A 35 -7.54 -17.32 13.70
C LEU A 35 -7.34 -17.50 15.21
N GLN A 36 -8.41 -17.54 16.00
CA GLN A 36 -8.33 -17.78 17.43
C GLN A 36 -7.83 -19.20 17.74
N GLU A 37 -8.24 -20.19 16.95
CA GLU A 37 -7.77 -21.57 17.09
C GLU A 37 -6.29 -21.71 16.75
N ARG A 38 -5.82 -21.05 15.68
CA ARG A 38 -4.44 -21.16 15.20
C ARG A 38 -3.44 -20.30 15.96
N LEU A 39 -3.84 -19.07 16.29
CA LEU A 39 -2.94 -18.02 16.79
C LEU A 39 -3.29 -17.53 18.19
N GLY A 40 -4.41 -18.01 18.75
CA GLY A 40 -4.79 -17.68 20.12
C GLY A 40 -3.91 -18.41 21.13
N LYS A 41 -3.82 -17.82 22.32
CA LYS A 41 -3.07 -18.39 23.45
C LYS A 41 -1.61 -18.75 23.13
N GLN A 42 -0.97 -17.97 22.25
CA GLN A 42 0.43 -18.12 21.89
C GLN A 42 1.27 -17.20 22.79
N PRO A 43 2.13 -17.76 23.65
CA PRO A 43 3.08 -17.01 24.47
C PRO A 43 4.38 -16.73 23.71
N VAL A 44 5.06 -15.64 24.09
CA VAL A 44 6.45 -15.33 23.75
C VAL A 44 7.25 -15.44 25.04
N TYR A 45 8.21 -16.36 25.06
CA TYR A 45 8.99 -16.65 26.25
C TYR A 45 10.32 -15.89 26.23
N GLU A 46 10.73 -15.42 27.40
CA GLU A 46 12.07 -14.93 27.68
C GLU A 46 12.66 -15.76 28.80
N ILE A 47 13.83 -16.33 28.55
CA ILE A 47 14.53 -17.15 29.53
C ILE A 47 15.11 -16.20 30.58
N ILE A 48 14.73 -16.40 31.85
CA ILE A 48 15.32 -15.66 32.96
C ILE A 48 16.38 -16.52 33.66
N ASN A 49 16.05 -17.79 33.94
CA ASN A 49 16.98 -18.78 34.45
C ASN A 49 16.69 -20.15 33.81
N ASP A 50 17.71 -20.76 33.21
CA ASP A 50 17.65 -22.08 32.57
C ASP A 50 18.69 -23.07 33.13
N GLU A 51 19.18 -22.83 34.34
CA GLU A 51 20.02 -23.79 35.05
C GLU A 51 19.16 -24.87 35.74
N TYR A 52 19.55 -26.13 35.56
CA TYR A 52 18.82 -27.32 36.03
C TYR A 52 19.77 -28.24 36.82
N SER A 53 20.38 -27.73 37.88
CA SER A 53 21.37 -28.48 38.66
C SER A 53 20.75 -29.24 39.84
N GLN A 54 19.64 -28.76 40.40
CA GLN A 54 18.93 -29.41 41.50
C GLN A 54 17.40 -29.37 41.35
N ILE A 55 16.71 -30.21 42.13
CA ILE A 55 15.26 -30.25 42.25
C ILE A 55 14.88 -29.88 43.68
N ILE A 56 13.98 -28.91 43.84
CA ILE A 56 13.42 -28.47 45.12
C ILE A 56 11.96 -28.91 45.19
N ASP A 57 11.61 -29.72 46.18
CA ASP A 57 10.23 -30.14 46.41
C ASP A 57 9.39 -28.98 46.95
N LEU A 58 8.19 -28.80 46.39
CA LEU A 58 7.24 -27.79 46.81
C LEU A 58 6.72 -28.13 48.22
N PRO A 59 7.04 -27.31 49.25
CA PRO A 59 6.64 -27.58 50.63
C PRO A 59 5.19 -27.16 50.87
N GLU A 60 4.62 -27.57 52.02
CA GLU A 60 3.23 -27.22 52.40
C GLU A 60 3.00 -25.71 52.49
N GLU A 61 4.01 -24.94 52.93
CA GLU A 61 3.94 -23.47 53.02
C GLU A 61 4.09 -22.77 51.65
N GLY A 62 4.49 -23.50 50.61
CA GLY A 62 4.76 -22.97 49.27
C GLY A 62 6.18 -22.44 49.07
N LEU A 63 6.47 -21.93 47.88
CA LEU A 63 7.74 -21.29 47.52
C LEU A 63 7.47 -19.89 46.97
N THR A 64 8.37 -18.96 47.23
CA THR A 64 8.27 -17.60 46.68
C THR A 64 9.54 -17.21 45.95
N GLN A 65 9.42 -16.92 44.65
CA GLN A 65 10.52 -16.49 43.78
C GLN A 65 10.40 -15.00 43.45
N GLU A 66 11.46 -14.24 43.74
CA GLU A 66 11.58 -12.85 43.29
C GLU A 66 12.06 -12.79 41.82
N ILE A 67 11.47 -11.89 41.02
CA ILE A 67 11.80 -11.71 39.60
C ILE A 67 11.88 -10.20 39.30
N PRO A 68 13.02 -9.66 38.84
CA PRO A 68 13.12 -8.26 38.45
C PRO A 68 12.34 -7.99 37.14
N LEU A 69 11.64 -6.86 37.09
CA LEU A 69 10.91 -6.37 35.93
C LEU A 69 11.28 -4.91 35.67
N LYS A 70 11.79 -4.61 34.47
CA LYS A 70 12.19 -3.23 34.12
C LYS A 70 10.99 -2.38 33.72
N ALA A 71 11.10 -1.07 33.90
CA ALA A 71 10.13 -0.09 33.43
C ALA A 71 9.79 -0.31 31.94
N GLY A 72 8.49 -0.38 31.64
CA GLY A 72 7.95 -0.59 30.31
C GLY A 72 7.94 -2.04 29.82
N GLN A 73 8.50 -3.01 30.56
CA GLN A 73 8.40 -4.43 30.21
C GLN A 73 7.03 -4.98 30.58
N ALA A 74 6.47 -5.79 29.68
CA ALA A 74 5.22 -6.49 29.93
C ALA A 74 5.47 -7.85 30.60
N PHE A 75 4.57 -8.22 31.50
CA PHE A 75 4.55 -9.49 32.20
C PHE A 75 3.16 -10.12 32.04
N TYR A 76 3.10 -11.25 31.34
CA TYR A 76 1.87 -12.02 31.16
C TYR A 76 1.81 -13.27 32.01
N GLY A 77 2.91 -13.62 32.69
CA GLY A 77 3.00 -14.82 33.51
C GLY A 77 4.39 -15.42 33.54
N VAL A 78 4.46 -16.61 34.14
CA VAL A 78 5.68 -17.39 34.28
C VAL A 78 5.48 -18.80 33.77
N ARG A 79 6.57 -19.40 33.32
CA ARG A 79 6.65 -20.81 33.01
C ARG A 79 7.77 -21.41 33.83
N LEU A 80 7.46 -22.49 34.54
CA LEU A 80 8.33 -23.12 35.52
C LEU A 80 8.55 -24.57 35.13
N LYS A 81 9.78 -25.07 35.31
CA LYS A 81 10.10 -26.47 34.99
C LYS A 81 9.85 -27.36 36.21
N PHE A 82 8.82 -28.21 36.12
CA PHE A 82 8.46 -29.14 37.18
C PHE A 82 9.16 -30.49 36.99
N SER A 83 9.34 -31.20 38.09
CA SER A 83 9.66 -32.63 38.11
C SER A 83 8.59 -33.35 38.93
N THR A 84 8.03 -34.41 38.36
CA THR A 84 7.10 -35.29 39.07
C THR A 84 7.83 -36.49 39.71
N HIS A 85 9.17 -36.47 39.69
CA HIS A 85 10.03 -37.59 40.10
C HIS A 85 9.67 -38.90 39.38
N GLY A 86 9.27 -38.81 38.11
CA GLY A 86 8.78 -39.94 37.32
C GLY A 86 7.41 -40.49 37.74
N GLN A 87 6.66 -39.79 38.60
CA GLN A 87 5.32 -40.22 39.05
C GLN A 87 4.20 -39.61 38.21
N LEU A 88 3.06 -40.30 38.18
CA LEU A 88 1.81 -39.82 37.58
C LEU A 88 0.83 -39.47 38.71
N TYR A 89 0.49 -38.19 38.84
CA TYR A 89 -0.47 -37.72 39.84
C TYR A 89 -1.91 -37.98 39.41
N LYS A 90 -2.77 -38.30 40.37
CA LYS A 90 -4.21 -38.53 40.14
C LYS A 90 -5.07 -37.30 40.43
N SER A 91 -4.60 -36.44 41.31
CA SER A 91 -5.25 -35.21 41.75
C SER A 91 -4.24 -34.26 42.37
N GLY A 92 -4.52 -32.96 42.30
CA GLY A 92 -3.68 -31.90 42.84
C GLY A 92 -3.81 -30.64 42.00
N MET A 93 -3.64 -29.49 42.64
CA MET A 93 -3.68 -28.19 42.00
C MET A 93 -2.61 -27.29 42.62
N VAL A 94 -1.72 -26.77 41.78
CA VAL A 94 -0.74 -25.76 42.17
C VAL A 94 -1.30 -24.40 41.77
N MET A 95 -1.20 -23.46 42.69
CA MET A 95 -1.57 -22.07 42.51
C MET A 95 -0.30 -21.25 42.35
N VAL A 96 -0.34 -20.30 41.42
CA VAL A 96 0.71 -19.31 41.19
C VAL A 96 0.07 -17.94 41.31
N ASP A 97 0.40 -17.24 42.38
CA ASP A 97 0.02 -15.85 42.61
C ASP A 97 1.23 -14.94 42.39
N VAL A 98 1.04 -13.85 41.65
CA VAL A 98 2.11 -12.87 41.41
C VAL A 98 1.69 -11.52 41.97
N TYR A 99 2.58 -10.92 42.74
CA TYR A 99 2.41 -9.60 43.35
C TYR A 99 3.46 -8.64 42.79
N ASN A 100 3.08 -7.37 42.65
CA ASN A 100 4.02 -6.30 42.38
C ASN A 100 4.70 -5.81 43.67
N GLU A 101 5.63 -4.86 43.56
CA GLU A 101 6.41 -4.37 44.72
C GLU A 101 5.52 -3.67 45.77
N GLU A 102 4.37 -3.12 45.36
CA GLU A 102 3.36 -2.52 46.25
C GLU A 102 2.47 -3.56 46.97
N GLY A 103 2.67 -4.86 46.72
CA GLY A 103 1.88 -5.95 47.29
C GLY A 103 0.51 -6.14 46.62
N ARG A 104 0.28 -5.53 45.45
CA ARG A 104 -0.95 -5.74 44.66
C ARG A 104 -0.80 -7.01 43.82
N GLN A 105 -1.79 -7.89 43.92
CA GLN A 105 -1.86 -9.09 43.08
C GLN A 105 -2.12 -8.70 41.61
N ILE A 106 -1.23 -9.14 40.72
CA ILE A 106 -1.28 -8.89 39.27
C ILE A 106 -1.62 -10.16 38.48
N LEU A 107 -1.38 -11.35 39.04
CA LEU A 107 -1.74 -12.64 38.44
C LEU A 107 -2.20 -13.61 39.53
N GLN A 108 -3.19 -14.43 39.17
CA GLN A 108 -3.59 -15.64 39.87
C GLN A 108 -3.89 -16.70 38.82
N SER A 109 -3.20 -17.84 38.88
CA SER A 109 -3.40 -18.93 37.93
C SER A 109 -3.26 -20.29 38.61
N ALA A 110 -4.09 -21.23 38.18
CA ALA A 110 -4.12 -22.60 38.69
C ALA A 110 -3.59 -23.59 37.65
N GLY A 111 -2.78 -24.55 38.08
CA GLY A 111 -2.24 -25.63 37.27
C GLY A 111 -2.71 -26.97 37.81
N ASN A 112 -3.50 -27.69 37.01
CA ASN A 112 -3.91 -29.06 37.36
C ASN A 112 -2.70 -30.00 37.19
N PHE A 113 -2.40 -30.81 38.22
CA PHE A 113 -1.27 -31.73 38.19
C PHE A 113 -1.36 -32.75 37.04
N LEU A 114 -2.57 -33.05 36.54
CA LEU A 114 -2.78 -33.90 35.36
C LEU A 114 -2.15 -33.33 34.08
N ASN A 115 -1.90 -32.02 34.05
CA ASN A 115 -1.29 -31.32 32.92
C ASN A 115 0.17 -30.91 33.21
N ILE A 116 0.72 -31.31 34.36
CA ILE A 116 2.13 -31.13 34.70
C ILE A 116 2.84 -32.43 34.35
N PHE A 117 3.82 -32.32 33.45
CA PHE A 117 4.59 -33.44 32.98
C PHE A 117 6.01 -33.40 33.57
N ASP A 118 6.60 -34.58 33.73
CA ASP A 118 7.93 -34.73 34.32
C ASP A 118 9.00 -34.01 33.47
N ASP A 119 9.91 -33.32 34.15
CA ASP A 119 10.99 -32.51 33.56
C ASP A 119 10.55 -31.53 32.46
N THR A 120 9.31 -31.05 32.54
CA THR A 120 8.73 -30.17 31.54
C THR A 120 8.29 -28.83 32.11
N PHE A 121 8.34 -27.82 31.26
CA PHE A 121 7.91 -26.48 31.61
C PHE A 121 6.39 -26.33 31.52
N THR A 122 5.75 -25.92 32.61
CA THR A 122 4.31 -25.63 32.71
C THR A 122 4.08 -24.12 32.82
N GLU A 123 3.12 -23.61 32.06
CA GLU A 123 2.80 -22.19 31.95
C GLU A 123 1.66 -21.76 32.87
N PHE A 124 1.80 -20.57 33.45
CA PHE A 124 0.79 -19.85 34.22
C PHE A 124 0.68 -18.42 33.69
N THR A 125 -0.39 -18.10 32.97
CA THR A 125 -0.55 -16.84 32.23
C THR A 125 -1.88 -16.15 32.44
N THR A 126 -1.93 -14.86 32.10
CA THR A 126 -3.14 -14.03 32.03
C THR A 126 -3.33 -13.42 30.64
N ASP A 127 -4.58 -13.17 30.27
CA ASP A 127 -4.94 -12.46 29.03
C ASP A 127 -4.49 -10.99 29.05
N ASN A 128 -4.44 -10.35 30.24
CA ASN A 128 -4.09 -8.95 30.42
C ASN A 128 -2.73 -8.83 31.10
N GLY A 129 -1.70 -8.47 30.34
CA GLY A 129 -0.36 -8.28 30.87
C GLY A 129 -0.26 -7.07 31.78
N TYR A 130 0.58 -7.19 32.80
CA TYR A 130 1.01 -6.08 33.64
C TYR A 130 2.22 -5.39 32.98
N VAL A 131 2.26 -4.06 32.98
CA VAL A 131 3.41 -3.29 32.48
C VAL A 131 3.92 -2.42 33.60
N ALA A 132 5.16 -2.66 34.02
CA ALA A 132 5.80 -1.91 35.08
C ALA A 132 6.02 -0.45 34.66
N GLN A 133 5.74 0.51 35.54
CA GLN A 133 5.99 1.94 35.25
C GLN A 133 7.42 2.37 35.60
N GLN A 134 8.04 1.66 36.53
CA GLN A 134 9.40 1.84 37.00
C GLN A 134 10.04 0.45 37.15
N ASP A 135 11.34 0.39 37.37
CA ASP A 135 11.98 -0.88 37.70
C ASP A 135 11.44 -1.35 39.06
N GLU A 136 10.95 -2.60 39.11
CA GLU A 136 10.35 -3.19 40.31
C GLU A 136 10.63 -4.70 40.37
N THR A 137 10.48 -5.29 41.56
CA THR A 137 10.62 -6.73 41.76
C THR A 137 9.24 -7.36 41.92
N LEU A 138 8.93 -8.33 41.06
CA LEU A 138 7.73 -9.14 41.19
C LEU A 138 7.97 -10.31 42.14
N THR A 139 6.95 -10.65 42.91
CA THR A 139 6.95 -11.79 43.82
C THR A 139 6.04 -12.88 43.28
N VAL A 140 6.59 -14.03 42.89
CA VAL A 140 5.85 -15.20 42.40
C VAL A 140 5.73 -16.23 43.51
N HIS A 141 4.55 -16.35 44.10
CA HIS A 141 4.24 -17.31 45.16
C HIS A 141 3.55 -18.54 44.57
N LEU A 142 4.13 -19.71 44.81
CA LEU A 142 3.63 -21.01 44.40
C LEU A 142 3.21 -21.80 45.63
N TYR A 143 1.99 -22.34 45.63
CA TYR A 143 1.48 -23.14 46.74
C TYR A 143 0.45 -24.15 46.24
N ASN A 144 0.11 -25.13 47.07
CA ASN A 144 -0.93 -26.10 46.76
C ASN A 144 -2.20 -25.79 47.56
N GLU A 145 -3.35 -25.76 46.88
CA GLU A 145 -4.65 -25.50 47.53
C GLU A 145 -5.36 -26.81 47.95
N VAL A 146 -5.02 -27.93 47.31
CA VAL A 146 -5.65 -29.24 47.53
C VAL A 146 -4.58 -30.26 47.91
N GLU A 147 -4.89 -31.15 48.87
CA GLU A 147 -4.06 -32.32 49.17
C GLU A 147 -3.74 -33.11 47.89
N TRP A 148 -2.49 -33.55 47.76
CA TRP A 148 -1.98 -34.15 46.53
C TRP A 148 -1.15 -35.42 46.80
N ASP A 149 -1.05 -36.26 45.78
CA ASP A 149 -0.43 -37.60 45.88
C ASP A 149 1.07 -37.56 45.51
N GLY A 150 1.98 -37.11 46.39
CA GLY A 150 3.45 -37.31 46.23
C GLY A 150 4.27 -36.05 45.93
N PRO A 151 5.61 -36.04 46.07
CA PRO A 151 6.41 -34.81 46.06
C PRO A 151 6.40 -34.16 44.68
N LEU A 152 5.98 -32.90 44.55
CA LEU A 152 6.07 -32.13 43.30
C LEU A 152 7.33 -31.27 43.36
N GLY A 153 8.30 -31.55 42.49
CA GLY A 153 9.56 -30.83 42.42
C GLY A 153 9.56 -29.69 41.41
N LEU A 154 10.42 -28.71 41.63
CA LEU A 154 10.79 -27.65 40.69
C LEU A 154 12.29 -27.68 40.45
N TRP A 155 12.70 -27.58 39.18
CA TRP A 155 14.11 -27.44 38.85
C TRP A 155 14.62 -26.05 39.25
N ALA A 156 15.86 -26.01 39.75
CA ALA A 156 16.53 -24.79 40.19
C ALA A 156 18.06 -24.87 39.98
N SER A 157 18.71 -23.71 40.05
CA SER A 157 20.18 -23.55 40.11
C SER A 157 20.73 -23.92 41.48
N GLU A 158 21.99 -24.33 41.54
CA GLU A 158 22.79 -24.43 42.76
C GLU A 158 23.39 -23.05 43.00
N GLY A 159 22.77 -22.27 43.89
CA GLY A 159 23.13 -20.87 44.10
C GLY A 159 22.06 -19.89 43.61
N THR A 160 22.08 -18.69 44.19
CA THR A 160 21.12 -17.61 43.90
C THR A 160 21.59 -16.73 42.74
N VAL A 161 20.74 -16.52 41.73
CA VAL A 161 20.92 -15.50 40.67
C VAL A 161 20.64 -14.11 41.25
N GLU A 162 21.44 -13.12 40.87
CA GLU A 162 21.36 -11.75 41.41
C GLU A 162 19.92 -11.18 41.29
N GLN A 163 19.38 -10.66 42.39
CA GLN A 163 18.01 -10.12 42.51
C GLN A 163 16.87 -11.14 42.31
N MET A 164 17.17 -12.44 42.38
CA MET A 164 16.19 -13.51 42.19
C MET A 164 16.18 -14.48 43.38
N THR A 165 15.98 -13.94 44.58
CA THR A 165 15.93 -14.70 45.82
C THR A 165 14.75 -15.68 45.81
N LEU A 166 15.01 -16.92 46.22
CA LEU A 166 13.97 -17.92 46.50
C LEU A 166 13.75 -17.99 48.01
N HIS A 167 12.49 -18.04 48.43
CA HIS A 167 12.09 -18.17 49.83
C HIS A 167 11.21 -19.41 50.02
N ASN A 168 11.37 -20.06 51.17
CA ASN A 168 10.41 -21.03 51.66
C ASN A 168 9.20 -20.32 52.25
N GLY A 169 7.99 -20.67 51.81
CA GLY A 169 6.75 -19.98 52.18
C GLY A 169 6.58 -18.66 51.44
N THR A 170 6.43 -17.57 52.19
CA THR A 170 6.24 -16.19 51.67
C THR A 170 7.56 -15.41 51.64
N THR A 171 7.58 -14.18 51.11
CA THR A 171 8.76 -13.28 51.09
C THR A 171 9.38 -12.99 52.47
N GLY A 172 8.67 -13.26 53.57
CA GLY A 172 9.21 -13.17 54.93
C GLY A 172 9.82 -14.47 55.48
N GLY A 173 9.80 -15.56 54.71
CA GLY A 173 10.35 -16.86 55.08
C GLY A 173 11.84 -17.01 54.81
N GLU A 174 12.39 -18.16 55.16
CA GLU A 174 13.83 -18.46 55.05
C GLU A 174 14.29 -18.44 53.58
N SER A 175 15.30 -17.62 53.29
CA SER A 175 15.92 -17.56 51.96
C SER A 175 16.70 -18.84 51.67
N MET A 176 16.51 -19.37 50.47
CA MET A 176 17.18 -20.57 49.97
C MET A 176 18.28 -20.17 48.99
N ASP A 177 19.41 -20.88 48.99
CA ASP A 177 20.50 -20.63 48.06
C ASP A 177 20.25 -21.32 46.70
N ALA A 178 19.22 -20.84 46.00
CA ALA A 178 18.77 -21.37 44.72
C ALA A 178 17.91 -20.34 43.97
N THR A 179 17.80 -20.47 42.66
CA THR A 179 16.81 -19.76 41.84
C THR A 179 16.07 -20.76 40.98
N LEU A 180 14.74 -20.69 40.95
CA LEU A 180 13.93 -21.61 40.14
C LEU A 180 14.25 -21.45 38.64
N ALA A 181 14.11 -22.52 37.89
CA ALA A 181 14.17 -22.48 36.44
C ALA A 181 12.91 -21.80 35.89
N VAL A 182 13.03 -20.52 35.56
CA VAL A 182 11.90 -19.65 35.20
C VAL A 182 12.09 -19.05 33.81
N GLN A 183 11.02 -19.13 33.02
CA GLN A 183 10.85 -18.32 31.82
C GLN A 183 9.70 -17.32 32.05
N ARG A 184 9.93 -16.05 31.71
CA ARG A 184 8.87 -15.03 31.69
C ARG A 184 8.06 -15.16 30.40
N VAL A 185 6.76 -14.98 30.49
CA VAL A 185 5.92 -14.74 29.32
C VAL A 185 5.91 -13.25 29.01
N ALA A 186 6.75 -12.84 28.06
CA ALA A 186 6.98 -11.44 27.68
C ALA A 186 5.84 -10.88 26.80
N ASP A 187 5.20 -11.72 26.00
CA ASP A 187 3.97 -11.38 25.27
C ASP A 187 3.04 -12.59 25.19
N TYR A 188 1.74 -12.36 25.03
CA TYR A 188 0.71 -13.40 24.97
C TYR A 188 -0.43 -13.00 24.05
N SER A 189 -0.73 -13.80 23.03
CA SER A 189 -1.73 -13.43 22.03
C SER A 189 -3.16 -13.49 22.56
N GLY A 190 -3.44 -14.31 23.58
CA GLY A 190 -4.75 -14.41 24.24
C GLY A 190 -5.91 -14.50 23.25
N GLN A 191 -6.89 -13.59 23.39
CA GLN A 191 -8.08 -13.50 22.54
C GLN A 191 -7.98 -12.46 21.40
N TRP A 192 -6.79 -11.89 21.18
CA TRP A 192 -6.60 -10.83 20.18
C TRP A 192 -6.92 -11.27 18.75
N PRO A 193 -6.55 -12.47 18.26
CA PRO A 193 -6.88 -12.87 16.88
C PRO A 193 -8.38 -12.81 16.60
N GLY A 194 -9.19 -13.42 17.48
CA GLY A 194 -10.65 -13.41 17.35
C GLY A 194 -11.26 -12.02 17.56
N THR A 195 -10.66 -11.19 18.42
CA THR A 195 -11.15 -9.83 18.69
C THR A 195 -10.93 -8.90 17.50
N LEU A 196 -9.74 -8.93 16.90
CA LEU A 196 -9.40 -8.10 15.73
C LEU A 196 -10.22 -8.49 14.50
N ALA A 197 -10.40 -9.79 14.25
CA ALA A 197 -11.27 -10.27 13.18
C ALA A 197 -12.72 -9.79 13.35
N ARG A 198 -13.26 -9.82 14.58
CA ARG A 198 -14.61 -9.33 14.88
C ARG A 198 -14.77 -7.82 14.68
N GLN A 199 -13.72 -7.03 14.87
CA GLN A 199 -13.76 -5.58 14.60
C GLN A 199 -14.01 -5.28 13.11
N LEU A 200 -13.59 -6.17 12.19
CA LEU A 200 -13.83 -6.03 10.75
C LEU A 200 -15.25 -6.47 10.33
N ALA A 201 -15.97 -7.21 11.18
CA ALA A 201 -17.25 -7.83 10.80
C ALA A 201 -18.32 -6.81 10.41
N MET A 202 -18.53 -5.77 11.23
CA MET A 202 -19.54 -4.75 10.96
C MET A 202 -19.23 -3.91 9.70
N PRO A 203 -18.04 -3.31 9.54
CA PRO A 203 -17.77 -2.52 8.35
C PRO A 203 -17.83 -3.36 7.06
N LEU A 204 -17.30 -4.58 7.05
CA LEU A 204 -17.37 -5.43 5.86
C LEU A 204 -18.82 -5.89 5.55
N ALA A 205 -19.62 -6.19 6.57
CA ALA A 205 -21.05 -6.49 6.38
C ALA A 205 -21.81 -5.28 5.80
N VAL A 206 -21.51 -4.06 6.26
CA VAL A 206 -22.07 -2.82 5.71
C VAL A 206 -21.63 -2.61 4.26
N ALA A 207 -20.37 -2.86 3.93
CA ALA A 207 -19.88 -2.78 2.55
C ALA A 207 -20.62 -3.76 1.62
N ALA A 208 -20.81 -5.00 2.05
CA ALA A 208 -21.54 -6.01 1.28
C ALA A 208 -23.02 -5.67 1.13
N PHE A 209 -23.67 -5.24 2.22
CA PHE A 209 -25.04 -4.75 2.22
C PHE A 209 -25.20 -3.59 1.22
N ALA A 210 -24.35 -2.56 1.32
CA ALA A 210 -24.40 -1.40 0.44
C ALA A 210 -24.12 -1.79 -1.02
N ALA A 211 -23.12 -2.62 -1.28
CA ALA A 211 -22.77 -3.05 -2.64
C ALA A 211 -23.93 -3.79 -3.32
N VAL A 212 -24.55 -4.76 -2.62
CA VAL A 212 -25.69 -5.52 -3.15
C VAL A 212 -26.90 -4.60 -3.32
N LEU A 213 -27.23 -3.77 -2.33
CA LEU A 213 -28.36 -2.87 -2.39
C LEU A 213 -28.25 -1.90 -3.57
N LEU A 214 -27.11 -1.21 -3.70
CA LEU A 214 -26.86 -0.23 -4.76
C LEU A 214 -26.86 -0.88 -6.15
N ALA A 215 -26.26 -2.07 -6.28
CA ALA A 215 -26.23 -2.81 -7.54
C ALA A 215 -27.63 -3.32 -7.94
N MET A 216 -28.38 -3.90 -7.01
CA MET A 216 -29.73 -4.40 -7.24
C MET A 216 -30.71 -3.27 -7.60
N LEU A 217 -30.62 -2.14 -6.92
CA LEU A 217 -31.41 -0.94 -7.23
C LEU A 217 -30.93 -0.20 -8.50
N HIS A 218 -29.82 -0.63 -9.10
CA HIS A 218 -29.20 0.01 -10.26
C HIS A 218 -28.92 1.51 -10.03
N LEU A 219 -28.53 1.85 -8.80
CA LEU A 219 -28.17 3.22 -8.43
C LEU A 219 -26.90 3.66 -9.17
N PRO A 220 -26.60 4.98 -9.22
CA PRO A 220 -25.45 5.47 -9.96
C PRO A 220 -24.15 4.82 -9.48
N LEU A 221 -23.34 4.31 -10.41
CA LEU A 221 -22.07 3.65 -10.08
C LEU A 221 -21.09 4.58 -9.34
N ALA A 222 -21.20 5.89 -9.53
CA ALA A 222 -20.45 6.87 -8.74
C ALA A 222 -20.80 6.80 -7.26
N LEU A 223 -22.08 6.62 -6.91
CA LEU A 223 -22.52 6.42 -5.52
C LEU A 223 -21.98 5.11 -4.95
N MET A 224 -21.94 4.05 -5.77
CA MET A 224 -21.33 2.78 -5.37
C MET A 224 -19.85 2.95 -5.03
N VAL A 225 -19.08 3.63 -5.88
CA VAL A 225 -17.66 3.93 -5.62
C VAL A 225 -17.49 4.76 -4.35
N ALA A 226 -18.31 5.80 -4.15
CA ALA A 226 -18.24 6.64 -2.96
C ALA A 226 -18.54 5.86 -1.67
N VAL A 227 -19.66 5.13 -1.62
CA VAL A 227 -20.13 4.45 -0.40
C VAL A 227 -19.32 3.19 -0.14
N VAL A 228 -19.25 2.28 -1.11
CA VAL A 228 -18.57 0.99 -0.94
C VAL A 228 -17.06 1.20 -0.87
N GLY A 229 -16.52 2.10 -1.69
CA GLY A 229 -15.09 2.44 -1.66
C GLY A 229 -14.66 3.11 -0.35
N LEU A 230 -15.53 3.92 0.29
CA LEU A 230 -15.25 4.47 1.62
C LEU A 230 -15.15 3.37 2.67
N VAL A 231 -16.12 2.46 2.72
CA VAL A 231 -16.13 1.41 3.74
C VAL A 231 -15.00 0.40 3.52
N LEU A 232 -14.77 -0.05 2.28
CA LEU A 232 -13.66 -0.96 1.94
C LEU A 232 -12.29 -0.26 2.09
N GLY A 233 -12.16 1.01 1.70
CA GLY A 233 -10.93 1.75 1.91
C GLY A 233 -10.63 1.97 3.38
N TYR A 234 -11.66 2.24 4.20
CA TYR A 234 -11.53 2.35 5.64
C TYR A 234 -11.03 1.04 6.26
N THR A 235 -11.57 -0.11 5.86
CA THR A 235 -11.10 -1.40 6.35
C THR A 235 -9.67 -1.70 5.92
N PHE A 236 -9.21 -1.25 4.73
CA PHE A 236 -7.79 -1.37 4.35
C PHE A 236 -6.85 -0.63 5.32
N THR A 237 -7.29 0.49 5.89
CA THR A 237 -6.47 1.24 6.87
C THR A 237 -6.27 0.50 8.19
N GLN A 238 -7.11 -0.51 8.46
CA GLN A 238 -7.00 -1.41 9.61
C GLN A 238 -6.32 -2.73 9.25
N VAL A 239 -6.64 -3.29 8.07
CA VAL A 239 -6.12 -4.57 7.58
C VAL A 239 -4.67 -4.48 7.15
N THR A 240 -4.18 -3.33 6.69
CA THR A 240 -2.74 -3.15 6.43
C THR A 240 -2.10 -2.63 7.72
N PRO A 241 -1.19 -3.39 8.35
CA PRO A 241 -0.50 -2.93 9.55
C PRO A 241 0.25 -1.61 9.32
N ALA A 242 0.60 -0.93 10.41
CA ALA A 242 1.32 0.33 10.33
C ALA A 242 2.64 0.17 9.57
N LEU A 243 2.90 1.04 8.59
CA LEU A 243 4.14 1.09 7.81
C LEU A 243 4.44 -0.13 6.94
N VAL A 244 3.40 -0.94 6.63
CA VAL A 244 3.52 -2.15 5.80
C VAL A 244 3.02 -1.94 4.39
N ALA A 245 2.27 -0.87 4.12
CA ALA A 245 1.97 -0.52 2.74
C ALA A 245 3.28 -0.20 1.98
N PRO A 246 3.31 -0.37 0.64
CA PRO A 246 4.55 -0.20 -0.12
C PRO A 246 5.23 1.14 0.16
N ASP A 247 6.49 1.07 0.61
CA ASP A 247 7.37 2.21 0.90
C ASP A 247 6.77 3.20 1.93
N GLU A 248 5.81 2.78 2.75
CA GLU A 248 4.99 3.71 3.57
C GLU A 248 5.79 4.45 4.65
N TYR A 249 6.86 3.86 5.18
CA TYR A 249 7.76 4.53 6.11
C TYR A 249 8.46 5.75 5.47
N THR A 250 8.86 5.65 4.19
CA THR A 250 9.42 6.79 3.44
C THR A 250 8.35 7.85 3.16
N HIS A 251 7.14 7.41 2.82
CA HIS A 251 6.00 8.31 2.58
C HIS A 251 5.57 9.05 3.85
N LEU A 252 5.64 8.38 5.01
CA LEU A 252 5.41 8.99 6.31
C LEU A 252 6.43 10.10 6.59
N ALA A 253 7.73 9.82 6.42
CA ALA A 253 8.79 10.81 6.63
C ALA A 253 8.58 12.06 5.76
N ALA A 254 8.33 11.86 4.46
CA ALA A 254 8.09 12.96 3.52
C ALA A 254 6.82 13.79 3.85
N ALA A 255 5.72 13.12 4.21
CA ALA A 255 4.48 13.81 4.59
C ALA A 255 4.61 14.54 5.94
N TYR A 256 5.35 13.96 6.89
CA TYR A 256 5.60 14.56 8.19
C TYR A 256 6.49 15.79 8.10
N GLU A 257 7.54 15.75 7.27
CA GLU A 257 8.39 16.90 6.95
C GLU A 257 7.55 18.07 6.40
N LEU A 258 6.68 17.80 5.42
CA LEU A 258 5.80 18.81 4.86
C LEU A 258 4.84 19.39 5.93
N ALA A 259 4.26 18.55 6.78
CA ALA A 259 3.40 18.99 7.89
C ALA A 259 4.15 19.88 8.91
N SER A 260 5.41 19.55 9.21
CA SER A 260 6.28 20.37 10.06
C SER A 260 6.59 21.73 9.44
N SER A 261 6.85 21.76 8.13
CA SER A 261 7.12 23.01 7.40
C SER A 261 5.95 23.99 7.45
N TRP A 262 4.70 23.48 7.41
CA TRP A 262 3.49 24.31 7.54
C TRP A 262 3.32 24.91 8.92
N SER A 263 3.92 24.31 9.95
CA SER A 263 3.96 24.84 11.31
C SER A 263 5.14 25.80 11.53
N GLY A 264 5.94 26.09 10.50
CA GLY A 264 7.13 26.94 10.61
C GLY A 264 8.27 26.32 11.44
N GLN A 265 8.25 25.00 11.63
CA GLN A 265 9.22 24.30 12.46
C GLN A 265 10.46 23.91 11.66
N GLN A 266 11.62 23.87 12.33
CA GLN A 266 12.82 23.27 11.75
C GLN A 266 12.60 21.76 11.59
N THR A 267 12.70 21.28 10.34
CA THR A 267 12.34 19.90 9.99
C THR A 267 13.50 18.92 10.14
N ALA A 268 14.74 19.40 10.07
CA ALA A 268 15.92 18.55 10.03
C ALA A 268 17.04 19.08 10.92
N THR A 269 17.85 18.13 11.40
CA THR A 269 19.16 18.40 12.01
C THR A 269 20.16 18.87 10.96
N VAL A 270 21.33 19.34 11.41
CA VAL A 270 22.45 19.73 10.52
C VAL A 270 22.90 18.55 9.65
N ASP A 271 22.83 17.33 10.17
CA ASP A 271 23.24 16.10 9.48
C ASP A 271 22.16 15.52 8.55
N GLY A 272 21.01 16.19 8.41
CA GLY A 272 19.93 15.77 7.51
C GLY A 272 18.89 14.83 8.11
N LYS A 273 19.03 14.43 9.38
CA LYS A 273 18.02 13.61 10.08
C LYS A 273 16.74 14.37 10.36
N LEU A 274 15.60 13.72 10.16
CA LEU A 274 14.27 14.28 10.39
C LEU A 274 13.99 14.45 11.88
N LEU A 275 13.52 15.64 12.26
CA LEU A 275 13.06 15.98 13.62
C LEU A 275 11.58 15.64 13.79
N VAL A 276 11.27 14.96 14.89
CA VAL A 276 9.92 14.43 15.20
C VAL A 276 9.53 14.70 16.65
N ARG A 277 8.23 14.54 16.95
CA ARG A 277 7.74 14.59 18.34
C ARG A 277 8.21 13.39 19.14
N THR A 278 8.37 13.54 20.45
CA THR A 278 8.76 12.44 21.36
C THR A 278 7.89 11.19 21.24
N CYS A 279 6.57 11.34 21.14
CA CYS A 279 5.67 10.18 21.00
C CYS A 279 5.74 9.47 19.63
N ASP A 280 6.34 10.10 18.62
CA ASP A 280 6.45 9.55 17.27
C ASP A 280 7.82 8.91 17.01
N ALA A 281 8.88 9.39 17.68
CA ALA A 281 10.27 9.00 17.44
C ALA A 281 10.52 7.48 17.35
N PRO A 282 9.97 6.62 18.23
CA PRO A 282 10.22 5.17 18.18
C PRO A 282 9.77 4.49 16.88
N TYR A 283 8.90 5.12 16.11
CA TYR A 283 8.30 4.55 14.90
C TYR A 283 8.88 5.11 13.59
N PHE A 284 9.78 6.10 13.66
CA PHE A 284 10.42 6.71 12.49
C PHE A 284 11.76 6.04 12.18
N GLY A 285 11.68 4.81 11.65
CA GLY A 285 12.82 4.02 11.20
C GLY A 285 13.05 4.06 9.68
N THR A 286 13.98 3.22 9.23
CA THR A 286 14.36 3.05 7.80
C THR A 286 13.86 1.73 7.20
N LYS A 287 12.92 1.05 7.86
CA LYS A 287 12.44 -0.29 7.49
C LYS A 287 10.92 -0.37 7.53
N THR A 288 10.37 -1.35 6.81
CA THR A 288 8.95 -1.73 6.85
C THR A 288 8.53 -2.08 8.27
N GLY A 289 7.29 -1.72 8.63
CA GLY A 289 6.72 -2.05 9.94
C GLY A 289 6.50 -3.55 10.13
N GLU A 290 6.34 -3.98 11.38
CA GLU A 290 6.15 -5.38 11.72
C GLU A 290 4.76 -5.91 11.32
N ILE A 291 4.69 -7.22 11.08
CA ILE A 291 3.46 -7.98 10.82
C ILE A 291 3.35 -9.18 11.77
N GLY A 292 2.19 -9.83 11.79
CA GLY A 292 1.88 -10.90 12.73
C GLY A 292 0.88 -10.45 13.80
N ILE A 293 0.35 -11.41 14.55
CA ILE A 293 -0.68 -11.14 15.55
C ILE A 293 -0.22 -10.19 16.65
N PHE A 294 1.04 -10.30 17.10
CA PHE A 294 1.60 -9.44 18.13
C PHE A 294 1.78 -8.00 17.64
N ALA A 295 2.15 -7.78 16.37
CA ALA A 295 2.20 -6.45 15.76
C ALA A 295 0.82 -5.79 15.72
N TYR A 296 -0.24 -6.55 15.40
CA TYR A 296 -1.61 -6.02 15.48
C TYR A 296 -2.04 -5.70 16.90
N LYS A 297 -1.71 -6.58 17.86
CA LYS A 297 -1.99 -6.38 19.29
C LYS A 297 -1.30 -5.13 19.80
N SER A 298 0.00 -4.98 19.56
CA SER A 298 0.79 -3.83 20.01
C SER A 298 0.25 -2.53 19.41
N GLN A 299 -0.08 -2.52 18.11
CA GLN A 299 -0.74 -1.40 17.46
C GLN A 299 -2.10 -1.05 18.07
N ALA A 300 -2.93 -2.06 18.37
CA ALA A 300 -4.26 -1.84 18.96
C ALA A 300 -4.15 -1.26 20.38
N LEU A 301 -3.27 -1.83 21.21
CA LEU A 301 -2.99 -1.36 22.56
C LEU A 301 -2.43 0.07 22.56
N ALA A 302 -1.43 0.35 21.73
CA ALA A 302 -0.82 1.66 21.62
C ALA A 302 -1.82 2.73 21.12
N LYS A 303 -2.78 2.36 20.27
CA LYS A 303 -3.86 3.27 19.87
C LYS A 303 -4.80 3.63 21.02
N MET A 304 -5.07 2.69 21.93
CA MET A 304 -5.99 2.87 23.06
C MET A 304 -5.33 3.55 24.27
N GLN A 305 -4.10 3.18 24.59
CA GLN A 305 -3.40 3.56 25.82
C GLN A 305 -2.25 4.56 25.57
N GLY A 306 -1.71 4.62 24.35
CA GLY A 306 -0.53 5.42 24.05
C GLY A 306 -0.79 6.92 24.21
N HIS A 307 0.06 7.57 25.00
CA HIS A 307 0.03 9.01 25.19
C HIS A 307 0.55 9.74 23.95
N GLY A 308 -0.13 10.81 23.56
CA GLY A 308 0.41 11.73 22.56
C GLY A 308 1.37 12.74 23.19
N SER A 309 1.90 13.64 22.38
CA SER A 309 2.78 14.72 22.84
C SER A 309 2.43 16.04 22.15
N PRO A 310 2.83 17.20 22.73
CA PRO A 310 2.67 18.50 22.10
C PRO A 310 3.24 18.54 20.68
N ASN A 311 2.76 19.47 19.85
CA ASN A 311 3.28 19.66 18.50
C ASN A 311 4.66 20.36 18.49
N ALA A 312 5.64 19.82 19.21
CA ALA A 312 7.02 20.29 19.24
C ALA A 312 7.95 19.18 18.75
N LEU A 313 8.89 19.53 17.88
CA LEU A 313 9.87 18.59 17.32
C LEU A 313 11.11 18.61 18.22
N THR A 314 11.23 17.61 19.09
CA THR A 314 12.27 17.57 20.13
C THR A 314 13.21 16.39 19.96
N GLU A 315 12.82 15.36 19.21
CA GLU A 315 13.61 14.15 19.01
C GLU A 315 14.18 14.08 17.59
N VAL A 316 15.34 13.45 17.48
CA VAL A 316 15.97 13.08 16.22
C VAL A 316 15.53 11.66 15.86
N SER A 317 15.03 11.46 14.65
CA SER A 317 14.68 10.13 14.13
C SER A 317 15.79 9.51 13.27
N GLU A 318 15.69 8.21 13.00
CA GLU A 318 16.60 7.54 12.07
C GLU A 318 16.34 7.93 10.60
N ALA A 319 15.11 8.35 10.30
CA ALA A 319 14.67 8.73 8.96
C ALA A 319 15.37 9.99 8.45
N GLU A 320 15.67 10.00 7.15
CA GLU A 320 16.25 11.16 6.45
C GLU A 320 15.19 12.19 6.08
N ALA A 321 15.53 13.47 6.18
CA ALA A 321 14.74 14.58 5.66
C ALA A 321 15.06 14.87 4.18
N GLY A 322 14.32 15.79 3.55
CA GLY A 322 14.54 16.23 2.17
C GLY A 322 13.74 15.47 1.12
N GLN A 323 12.84 14.57 1.52
CA GLN A 323 11.92 13.86 0.60
C GLN A 323 10.52 14.50 0.55
N GLY A 324 10.21 15.42 1.46
CA GLY A 324 8.96 16.17 1.48
C GLY A 324 8.74 16.95 0.19
N ASN A 325 7.72 16.56 -0.58
CA ASN A 325 7.32 17.26 -1.80
C ASN A 325 5.80 17.49 -1.86
N VAL A 326 5.38 18.30 -2.83
CA VAL A 326 3.98 18.70 -2.97
C VAL A 326 3.01 17.54 -3.15
N ASN A 327 3.42 16.35 -3.61
CA ASN A 327 2.52 15.22 -3.81
C ASN A 327 1.98 14.64 -2.49
N TYR A 328 2.63 14.92 -1.36
CA TYR A 328 2.23 14.45 -0.03
C TYR A 328 1.29 15.40 0.72
N TRP A 329 0.81 16.46 0.08
CA TRP A 329 0.01 17.51 0.74
C TRP A 329 -1.24 16.98 1.43
N VAL A 330 -1.87 15.94 0.89
CA VAL A 330 -3.09 15.36 1.47
C VAL A 330 -2.77 14.62 2.78
N GLN A 331 -1.76 13.75 2.74
CA GLN A 331 -1.28 12.99 3.88
C GLN A 331 -0.76 13.94 4.97
N ALA A 332 0.03 14.94 4.56
CA ALA A 332 0.58 15.96 5.43
C ALA A 332 -0.53 16.75 6.14
N ALA A 333 -1.64 17.07 5.47
CA ALA A 333 -2.78 17.72 6.11
C ALA A 333 -3.42 16.87 7.21
N GLY A 334 -3.59 15.56 6.98
CA GLY A 334 -4.07 14.64 8.01
C GLY A 334 -3.12 14.56 9.21
N ILE A 335 -1.82 14.40 8.94
CA ILE A 335 -0.76 14.34 9.96
C ILE A 335 -0.71 15.64 10.77
N TRP A 336 -0.72 16.78 10.09
CA TRP A 336 -0.68 18.11 10.71
C TRP A 336 -1.85 18.33 11.66
N LEU A 337 -3.08 18.00 11.25
CA LEU A 337 -4.27 18.11 12.10
C LEU A 337 -4.20 17.20 13.33
N ALA A 338 -3.71 15.97 13.19
CA ALA A 338 -3.56 15.05 14.31
C ALA A 338 -2.49 15.52 15.31
N ARG A 339 -1.39 16.10 14.81
CA ARG A 339 -0.31 16.66 15.63
C ARG A 339 -0.76 17.88 16.42
N LEU A 340 -1.52 18.79 15.80
CA LEU A 340 -2.10 19.95 16.50
C LEU A 340 -3.03 19.53 17.64
N GLN A 341 -3.70 18.38 17.51
CA GLN A 341 -4.54 17.79 18.56
C GLN A 341 -3.76 16.97 19.60
N GLY A 342 -2.43 16.91 19.50
CA GLY A 342 -1.59 16.11 20.40
C GLY A 342 -1.88 14.62 20.36
N LYS A 343 -2.31 14.05 19.23
CA LYS A 343 -2.59 12.62 19.10
C LYS A 343 -1.31 11.77 19.05
N ASN A 344 -1.38 10.52 19.52
CA ASN A 344 -0.31 9.53 19.43
C ASN A 344 0.00 9.11 17.98
N PHE A 345 1.11 8.40 17.79
CA PHE A 345 1.62 7.97 16.49
C PHE A 345 0.58 7.23 15.63
N TYR A 346 -0.01 6.15 16.13
CA TYR A 346 -0.93 5.32 15.34
C TYR A 346 -2.22 6.06 14.96
N THR A 347 -2.70 6.95 15.83
CA THR A 347 -3.85 7.81 15.51
C THR A 347 -3.46 8.83 14.45
N MET A 348 -2.29 9.46 14.55
CA MET A 348 -1.78 10.37 13.52
C MET A 348 -1.61 9.69 12.16
N LEU A 349 -1.03 8.48 12.13
CA LEU A 349 -0.92 7.67 10.91
C LEU A 349 -2.30 7.42 10.28
N TRP A 350 -3.28 7.06 11.10
CA TRP A 350 -4.66 6.85 10.63
C TRP A 350 -5.28 8.12 10.04
N TYR A 351 -5.04 9.31 10.62
CA TYR A 351 -5.49 10.58 10.05
C TYR A 351 -4.89 10.82 8.65
N GLY A 352 -3.59 10.57 8.48
CA GLY A 352 -2.93 10.68 7.17
C GLY A 352 -3.50 9.72 6.13
N ARG A 353 -3.71 8.45 6.51
CA ARG A 353 -4.32 7.43 5.64
C ARG A 353 -5.76 7.78 5.26
N MET A 354 -6.56 8.28 6.21
CA MET A 354 -7.93 8.74 5.96
C MET A 354 -8.00 9.93 5.02
N ALA A 355 -7.15 10.94 5.21
CA ALA A 355 -7.10 12.09 4.31
C ALA A 355 -6.82 11.64 2.87
N ASN A 356 -5.85 10.74 2.69
CA ASN A 356 -5.49 10.20 1.38
C ASN A 356 -6.67 9.44 0.73
N LEU A 357 -7.33 8.58 1.51
CA LEU A 357 -8.50 7.82 1.07
C LEU A 357 -9.63 8.73 0.59
N LEU A 358 -9.96 9.76 1.38
CA LEU A 358 -11.06 10.67 1.07
C LEU A 358 -10.81 11.44 -0.23
N VAL A 359 -9.60 11.98 -0.43
CA VAL A 359 -9.27 12.69 -1.67
C VAL A 359 -9.29 11.76 -2.87
N TYR A 360 -8.74 10.55 -2.75
CA TYR A 360 -8.83 9.54 -3.80
C TYR A 360 -10.29 9.25 -4.18
N LEU A 361 -11.16 9.02 -3.18
CA LEU A 361 -12.57 8.70 -3.43
C LEU A 361 -13.33 9.87 -4.07
N VAL A 362 -13.05 11.11 -3.68
CA VAL A 362 -13.62 12.30 -4.33
C VAL A 362 -13.23 12.32 -5.81
N LEU A 363 -11.96 12.13 -6.13
CA LEU A 363 -11.45 12.15 -7.51
C LEU A 363 -11.99 10.97 -8.33
N ALA A 364 -11.97 9.75 -7.79
CA ALA A 364 -12.44 8.55 -8.46
C ALA A 364 -13.97 8.57 -8.68
N THR A 365 -14.73 9.03 -7.68
CA THR A 365 -16.18 9.22 -7.79
C THR A 365 -16.51 10.27 -8.84
N ALA A 366 -15.81 11.40 -8.84
CA ALA A 366 -15.96 12.43 -9.87
C ALA A 366 -15.64 11.89 -11.27
N ALA A 367 -14.58 11.09 -11.39
CA ALA A 367 -14.22 10.45 -12.65
C ALA A 367 -15.34 9.54 -13.18
N VAL A 368 -15.93 8.70 -12.32
CA VAL A 368 -17.06 7.82 -12.69
C VAL A 368 -18.31 8.63 -13.03
N ALA A 369 -18.59 9.71 -12.30
CA ALA A 369 -19.74 10.57 -12.57
C ALA A 369 -19.65 11.29 -13.92
N LEU A 370 -18.45 11.80 -14.25
CA LEU A 370 -18.17 12.55 -15.49
C LEU A 370 -17.95 11.67 -16.72
N ALA A 371 -17.55 10.42 -16.52
CA ALA A 371 -17.34 9.46 -17.59
C ALA A 371 -18.61 9.26 -18.44
N PRO A 372 -18.47 9.02 -19.76
CA PRO A 372 -19.57 8.55 -20.60
C PRO A 372 -20.25 7.32 -19.98
N ALA A 373 -21.58 7.22 -20.09
CA ALA A 373 -22.37 6.17 -19.45
C ALA A 373 -21.80 4.75 -19.66
N VAL A 374 -21.37 4.48 -20.90
CA VAL A 374 -20.75 3.21 -21.35
C VAL A 374 -19.47 2.84 -20.58
N LEU A 375 -18.73 3.83 -20.06
CA LEU A 375 -17.44 3.63 -19.37
C LEU A 375 -17.57 3.65 -17.86
N ARG A 376 -18.71 4.06 -17.30
CA ARG A 376 -18.89 4.17 -15.85
C ARG A 376 -18.63 2.86 -15.11
N GLY A 377 -19.06 1.73 -15.66
CA GLY A 377 -18.78 0.39 -15.10
C GLY A 377 -17.29 0.08 -15.03
N LEU A 378 -16.56 0.35 -16.11
CA LEU A 378 -15.12 0.11 -16.20
C LEU A 378 -14.35 0.99 -15.19
N PHE A 379 -14.66 2.29 -15.11
CA PHE A 379 -14.04 3.17 -14.12
C PHE A 379 -14.39 2.74 -12.68
N ALA A 380 -15.64 2.35 -12.42
CA ALA A 380 -16.05 1.89 -11.10
C ALA A 380 -15.33 0.60 -10.68
N CYS A 381 -15.19 -0.37 -11.58
CA CYS A 381 -14.43 -1.60 -11.32
C CYS A 381 -12.97 -1.28 -10.99
N VAL A 382 -12.29 -0.47 -11.82
CA VAL A 382 -10.87 -0.14 -11.55
C VAL A 382 -10.73 0.66 -10.24
N ALA A 383 -11.66 1.59 -9.97
CA ALA A 383 -11.63 2.39 -8.75
C ALA A 383 -11.83 1.58 -7.46
N LEU A 384 -12.55 0.45 -7.55
CA LEU A 384 -12.85 -0.45 -6.43
C LEU A 384 -11.91 -1.65 -6.34
N LEU A 385 -10.88 -1.75 -7.21
CA LEU A 385 -9.90 -2.83 -7.12
C LEU A 385 -9.19 -2.83 -5.75
N PRO A 386 -8.77 -4.00 -5.25
CA PRO A 386 -7.98 -4.11 -4.03
C PRO A 386 -6.77 -3.16 -4.04
N MET A 387 -6.01 -3.12 -5.14
CA MET A 387 -4.81 -2.26 -5.21
C MET A 387 -5.14 -0.77 -5.10
N SER A 388 -6.22 -0.35 -5.76
CA SER A 388 -6.66 1.05 -5.74
C SER A 388 -7.02 1.49 -4.32
N LEU A 389 -7.76 0.66 -3.59
CA LEU A 389 -8.20 0.96 -2.24
C LEU A 389 -7.10 0.77 -1.19
N GLN A 390 -6.18 -0.16 -1.38
CA GLN A 390 -5.00 -0.32 -0.50
C GLN A 390 -4.07 0.89 -0.60
N LEU A 391 -3.78 1.37 -1.81
CA LEU A 391 -3.00 2.60 -2.01
C LEU A 391 -3.70 3.81 -1.39
N ALA A 392 -5.01 3.94 -1.60
CA ALA A 392 -5.81 5.01 -1.02
C ALA A 392 -5.86 4.95 0.52
N GLY A 393 -5.91 3.75 1.09
CA GLY A 393 -5.88 3.49 2.53
C GLY A 393 -4.48 3.51 3.17
N SER A 394 -3.47 4.01 2.47
CA SER A 394 -2.08 4.13 2.94
C SER A 394 -1.60 5.58 2.85
N LEU A 395 -0.35 5.87 3.24
CA LEU A 395 0.28 7.17 2.98
C LEU A 395 0.85 7.32 1.55
N SER A 396 0.60 6.37 0.64
CA SER A 396 1.15 6.42 -0.71
C SER A 396 0.63 7.62 -1.52
N PRO A 397 1.50 8.41 -2.18
CA PRO A 397 1.10 9.51 -3.04
C PRO A 397 0.45 9.00 -4.35
N ASP A 398 0.63 7.72 -4.67
CA ASP A 398 0.06 7.09 -5.87
C ASP A 398 -1.47 7.19 -5.92
N ALA A 399 -2.15 7.24 -4.76
CA ALA A 399 -3.60 7.41 -4.69
C ALA A 399 -4.09 8.73 -5.32
N GLY A 400 -3.39 9.83 -5.03
CA GLY A 400 -3.69 11.14 -5.62
C GLY A 400 -3.42 11.17 -7.13
N VAL A 401 -2.32 10.55 -7.57
CA VAL A 401 -1.98 10.41 -9.00
C VAL A 401 -3.04 9.59 -9.73
N LEU A 402 -3.42 8.45 -9.16
CA LEU A 402 -4.43 7.54 -9.70
C LEU A 402 -5.78 8.26 -9.90
N GLY A 403 -6.28 8.93 -8.85
CA GLY A 403 -7.53 9.67 -8.90
C GLY A 403 -7.50 10.80 -9.94
N THR A 404 -6.40 11.53 -10.03
CA THR A 404 -6.23 12.63 -10.99
C THR A 404 -6.17 12.12 -12.43
N VAL A 405 -5.47 11.02 -12.69
CA VAL A 405 -5.42 10.38 -14.02
C VAL A 405 -6.82 9.87 -14.41
N PHE A 406 -7.55 9.22 -13.50
CA PHE A 406 -8.92 8.78 -13.79
C PHE A 406 -9.84 9.95 -14.12
N LEU A 407 -9.75 11.04 -13.36
CA LEU A 407 -10.50 12.26 -13.62
C LEU A 407 -10.15 12.86 -14.98
N PHE A 408 -8.86 12.96 -15.32
CA PHE A 408 -8.41 13.48 -16.61
C PHE A 408 -8.88 12.61 -17.79
N VAL A 409 -8.73 11.29 -17.70
CA VAL A 409 -9.15 10.35 -18.76
C VAL A 409 -10.67 10.40 -18.93
N SER A 410 -11.44 10.36 -17.84
CA SER A 410 -12.90 10.43 -17.89
C SER A 410 -13.38 11.74 -18.50
N LEU A 411 -12.77 12.88 -18.15
CA LEU A 411 -13.06 14.18 -18.71
C LEU A 411 -12.74 14.23 -20.21
N CYS A 412 -11.58 13.73 -20.63
CA CYS A 412 -11.23 13.62 -22.05
C CYS A 412 -12.26 12.79 -22.82
N MET A 413 -12.72 11.67 -22.28
CA MET A 413 -13.72 10.83 -22.93
C MET A 413 -15.11 11.49 -22.96
N SER A 414 -15.48 12.23 -21.91
CA SER A 414 -16.73 13.00 -21.82
C SER A 414 -16.75 14.12 -22.87
N LEU A 415 -15.71 14.95 -22.92
CA LEU A 415 -15.59 16.11 -23.81
C LEU A 415 -15.42 15.74 -25.28
N ARG A 416 -15.20 14.47 -25.60
CA ARG A 416 -15.24 13.99 -26.99
C ARG A 416 -16.64 13.94 -27.57
N GLN A 417 -17.64 13.70 -26.73
CA GLN A 417 -19.03 13.52 -27.16
C GLN A 417 -19.82 14.83 -27.10
N ARG A 418 -19.38 15.80 -26.30
CA ARG A 418 -20.09 17.06 -26.06
C ARG A 418 -19.14 18.25 -25.93
N ARG A 419 -19.67 19.45 -26.14
CA ARG A 419 -18.95 20.72 -25.95
C ARG A 419 -18.66 20.94 -24.47
N ALA A 420 -17.47 21.46 -24.16
CA ALA A 420 -17.03 21.71 -22.79
C ALA A 420 -17.69 22.95 -22.20
N ALA A 421 -18.12 22.86 -20.94
CA ALA A 421 -18.41 24.02 -20.12
C ALA A 421 -17.11 24.72 -19.70
N ARG A 422 -17.18 26.00 -19.31
CA ARG A 422 -16.00 26.78 -18.88
C ARG A 422 -15.24 26.11 -17.72
N TRP A 423 -15.97 25.62 -16.71
CA TRP A 423 -15.36 24.92 -15.59
C TRP A 423 -14.69 23.60 -16.01
N GLN A 424 -15.19 22.93 -17.05
CA GLN A 424 -14.57 21.70 -17.59
C GLN A 424 -13.27 22.00 -18.34
N LEU A 425 -13.18 23.18 -18.99
CA LEU A 425 -11.93 23.63 -19.60
C LEU A 425 -10.87 23.91 -18.54
N VAL A 426 -11.25 24.62 -17.47
CA VAL A 426 -10.35 24.87 -16.33
C VAL A 426 -9.92 23.54 -15.71
N LEU A 427 -10.86 22.64 -15.45
CA LEU A 427 -10.57 21.32 -14.89
C LEU A 427 -9.64 20.50 -15.79
N LEU A 428 -9.82 20.55 -17.12
CA LEU A 428 -8.96 19.86 -18.08
C LEU A 428 -7.51 20.38 -18.01
N VAL A 429 -7.35 21.70 -17.90
CA VAL A 429 -6.02 22.34 -17.77
C VAL A 429 -5.37 21.98 -16.44
N VAL A 430 -6.10 22.12 -15.34
CA VAL A 430 -5.58 21.83 -13.99
C VAL A 430 -5.24 20.35 -13.85
N ALA A 431 -6.12 19.44 -14.26
CA ALA A 431 -5.86 18.00 -14.18
C ALA A 431 -4.71 17.59 -15.11
N GLY A 432 -4.64 18.12 -16.34
CA GLY A 432 -3.51 17.84 -17.25
C GLY A 432 -2.18 18.35 -16.70
N ALA A 433 -2.18 19.52 -16.06
CA ALA A 433 -1.01 20.10 -15.39
C ALA A 433 -0.58 19.31 -14.15
N ALA A 434 -1.52 18.67 -13.43
CA ALA A 434 -1.24 17.88 -12.24
C ALA A 434 -0.74 16.45 -12.56
N VAL A 435 -1.25 15.80 -13.63
CA VAL A 435 -0.86 14.42 -14.00
C VAL A 435 0.64 14.29 -14.27
N ALA A 436 1.21 15.25 -14.99
CA ALA A 436 2.59 15.15 -15.47
C ALA A 436 3.66 15.24 -14.37
N PRO A 437 3.69 16.27 -13.49
CA PRO A 437 4.71 16.38 -12.44
C PRO A 437 4.55 15.34 -11.34
N ALA A 438 3.33 14.84 -11.10
CA ALA A 438 3.08 13.96 -9.96
C ALA A 438 3.80 12.61 -10.05
N LYS A 439 3.96 12.08 -11.28
CA LYS A 439 4.85 10.94 -11.54
C LYS A 439 5.33 10.97 -12.99
N ALA A 440 6.65 10.97 -13.19
CA ALA A 440 7.27 11.21 -14.49
C ALA A 440 6.71 10.33 -15.64
N ILE A 441 6.39 9.07 -15.32
CA ILE A 441 5.91 8.05 -16.26
C ILE A 441 4.54 8.36 -16.91
N TYR A 442 3.73 9.28 -16.36
CA TYR A 442 2.37 9.55 -16.83
C TYR A 442 2.23 10.77 -17.75
N LEU A 443 3.31 11.48 -18.07
CA LEU A 443 3.28 12.56 -19.06
C LEU A 443 2.60 12.16 -20.39
N PRO A 444 2.82 10.96 -20.98
CA PRO A 444 2.17 10.56 -22.22
C PRO A 444 0.64 10.52 -22.13
N VAL A 445 0.07 10.33 -20.93
CA VAL A 445 -1.40 10.31 -20.74
C VAL A 445 -2.02 11.66 -21.12
N VAL A 446 -1.30 12.77 -20.92
CA VAL A 446 -1.80 14.13 -21.24
C VAL A 446 -2.09 14.30 -22.74
N LEU A 447 -1.40 13.54 -23.61
CA LEU A 447 -1.66 13.51 -25.07
C LEU A 447 -3.10 13.12 -25.41
N LEU A 448 -3.82 12.47 -24.49
CA LEU A 448 -5.22 12.12 -24.65
C LEU A 448 -6.13 13.35 -24.87
N CYS A 449 -5.72 14.56 -24.46
CA CYS A 449 -6.47 15.78 -24.77
C CYS A 449 -6.61 16.04 -26.28
N LEU A 450 -5.68 15.51 -27.10
CA LEU A 450 -5.73 15.58 -28.56
C LEU A 450 -6.83 14.70 -29.17
N ALA A 451 -7.33 13.71 -28.42
CA ALA A 451 -8.47 12.90 -28.84
C ALA A 451 -9.79 13.71 -28.81
N ILE A 452 -9.82 14.85 -28.11
CA ILE A 452 -10.98 15.75 -28.05
C ILE A 452 -11.09 16.55 -29.36
N PRO A 453 -12.26 16.60 -30.02
CA PRO A 453 -12.47 17.50 -31.15
C PRO A 453 -12.25 18.96 -30.72
N ALA A 454 -11.41 19.72 -31.44
CA ALA A 454 -11.08 21.10 -31.07
C ALA A 454 -12.30 22.03 -30.98
N ARG A 455 -13.36 21.77 -31.76
CA ARG A 455 -14.64 22.49 -31.66
C ARG A 455 -15.33 22.33 -30.30
N ASN A 456 -15.12 21.20 -29.62
CA ASN A 456 -15.69 20.94 -28.31
C ASN A 456 -14.98 21.72 -27.21
N LEU A 457 -13.78 22.24 -27.48
CA LEU A 457 -12.95 23.00 -26.53
C LEU A 457 -12.97 24.50 -26.80
N ASP A 458 -13.89 24.99 -27.64
CA ASP A 458 -14.01 26.42 -27.92
C ASP A 458 -14.66 27.15 -26.72
N PRO A 459 -13.95 28.08 -26.04
CA PRO A 459 -14.45 28.77 -24.85
C PRO A 459 -15.54 29.83 -25.15
N ARG A 460 -15.80 30.14 -26.43
CA ARG A 460 -16.74 31.18 -26.86
C ARG A 460 -18.18 30.67 -26.83
N LYS A 461 -19.11 31.45 -26.24
CA LYS A 461 -20.53 31.08 -26.07
C LYS A 461 -21.34 31.11 -27.39
N ALA A 462 -21.00 31.98 -28.33
CA ALA A 462 -21.65 32.09 -29.65
C ALA A 462 -20.68 32.72 -30.67
N PRO A 463 -19.73 31.94 -31.22
CA PRO A 463 -18.75 32.51 -32.13
C PRO A 463 -19.36 32.79 -33.51
N ALA A 464 -19.10 33.98 -34.07
CA ALA A 464 -19.51 34.34 -35.43
C ALA A 464 -18.86 33.42 -36.50
N SER A 465 -17.68 32.87 -36.22
CA SER A 465 -16.98 31.88 -37.04
C SER A 465 -16.44 30.71 -36.21
N PRO A 466 -16.51 29.46 -36.73
CA PRO A 466 -15.99 28.28 -36.02
C PRO A 466 -14.46 28.30 -35.87
N THR A 467 -13.77 29.08 -36.70
CA THR A 467 -12.31 29.25 -36.69
C THR A 467 -11.91 30.69 -36.37
N VAL A 468 -10.72 30.85 -35.81
CA VAL A 468 -10.03 32.14 -35.65
C VAL A 468 -8.88 32.17 -36.65
N THR A 469 -8.75 33.27 -37.38
CA THR A 469 -7.67 33.47 -38.35
C THR A 469 -6.61 34.34 -37.72
N LEU A 470 -5.39 33.82 -37.59
CA LEU A 470 -4.25 34.54 -37.02
C LEU A 470 -3.11 34.48 -38.04
N ARG A 471 -2.67 35.64 -38.55
CA ARG A 471 -1.64 35.77 -39.60
C ARG A 471 -1.88 34.85 -40.82
N GLY A 472 -3.13 34.78 -41.29
CA GLY A 472 -3.51 33.99 -42.48
C GLY A 472 -3.75 32.49 -42.22
N ILE A 473 -3.57 31.99 -41.00
CA ILE A 473 -3.82 30.58 -40.64
C ILE A 473 -5.15 30.50 -39.88
N SER A 474 -6.12 29.75 -40.42
CA SER A 474 -7.40 29.47 -39.76
C SER A 474 -7.30 28.24 -38.86
N CYS A 475 -7.54 28.40 -37.56
CA CYS A 475 -7.55 27.30 -36.60
C CYS A 475 -8.77 27.34 -35.67
N TYR A 476 -9.16 26.18 -35.14
CA TYR A 476 -10.19 26.12 -34.09
C TYR A 476 -9.59 26.59 -32.77
N PRO A 477 -10.25 27.49 -32.00
CA PRO A 477 -9.72 27.98 -30.72
C PRO A 477 -9.35 26.89 -29.73
N GLY A 478 -10.09 25.78 -29.72
CA GLY A 478 -9.77 24.64 -28.87
C GLY A 478 -8.41 23.98 -29.14
N ARG A 479 -7.78 24.25 -30.30
CA ARG A 479 -6.38 23.86 -30.54
C ARG A 479 -5.41 24.60 -29.62
N PHE A 480 -5.68 25.88 -29.31
CA PHE A 480 -4.89 26.62 -28.32
C PHE A 480 -5.07 26.05 -26.92
N VAL A 481 -6.28 25.60 -26.56
CA VAL A 481 -6.51 24.91 -25.27
C VAL A 481 -5.69 23.62 -25.20
N GLN A 482 -5.73 22.79 -26.26
CA GLN A 482 -4.92 21.56 -26.32
C GLN A 482 -3.42 21.84 -26.20
N LEU A 483 -2.92 22.83 -26.96
CA LEU A 483 -1.52 23.23 -26.90
C LEU A 483 -1.15 23.78 -25.52
N GLY A 484 -2.01 24.60 -24.90
CA GLY A 484 -1.80 25.13 -23.56
C GLY A 484 -1.72 24.02 -22.50
N VAL A 485 -2.62 23.03 -22.56
CA VAL A 485 -2.57 21.85 -21.67
C VAL A 485 -1.24 21.10 -21.82
N LEU A 486 -0.83 20.83 -23.07
CA LEU A 486 0.40 20.09 -23.36
C LEU A 486 1.66 20.86 -22.95
N LEU A 487 1.72 22.16 -23.25
CA LEU A 487 2.85 23.02 -22.91
C LEU A 487 2.99 23.16 -21.40
N LEU A 488 1.87 23.41 -20.69
CA LEU A 488 1.88 23.53 -19.24
C LEU A 488 2.32 22.21 -18.59
N ALA A 489 1.76 21.08 -19.03
CA ALA A 489 2.16 19.76 -18.55
C ALA A 489 3.65 19.47 -18.79
N ALA A 490 4.17 19.80 -19.99
CA ALA A 490 5.58 19.62 -20.32
C ALA A 490 6.49 20.50 -19.46
N VAL A 491 6.17 21.79 -19.29
CA VAL A 491 6.96 22.73 -18.46
C VAL A 491 6.99 22.26 -17.01
N LEU A 492 5.85 21.92 -16.41
CA LEU A 492 5.79 21.44 -15.03
C LEU A 492 6.50 20.10 -14.86
N TRP A 493 6.33 19.18 -15.81
CA TRP A 493 7.07 17.92 -15.81
C TRP A 493 8.58 18.15 -15.82
N THR A 494 9.07 19.04 -16.68
CA THR A 494 10.50 19.37 -16.74
C THR A 494 10.98 20.03 -15.46
N ALA A 495 10.20 20.94 -14.88
CA ALA A 495 10.59 21.62 -13.64
C ALA A 495 10.76 20.63 -12.47
N VAL A 496 9.96 19.57 -12.42
CA VAL A 496 9.98 18.59 -11.31
C VAL A 496 10.91 17.41 -11.57
N ASN A 497 11.03 16.93 -12.82
CA ASN A 497 11.69 15.64 -13.13
C ASN A 497 13.02 15.78 -13.88
N LEU A 498 13.53 17.00 -14.10
CA LEU A 498 14.80 17.22 -14.81
C LEU A 498 15.98 16.52 -14.13
N SER A 499 16.04 16.53 -12.79
CA SER A 499 17.10 15.86 -12.02
C SER A 499 17.12 14.35 -12.27
N ALA A 500 15.96 13.70 -12.28
CA ALA A 500 15.82 12.28 -12.58
C ALA A 500 16.25 11.95 -14.01
N LEU A 501 15.93 12.81 -14.99
CA LEU A 501 16.35 12.63 -16.38
C LEU A 501 17.87 12.82 -16.53
N VAL A 502 18.46 13.81 -15.85
CA VAL A 502 19.91 14.02 -15.80
C VAL A 502 20.61 12.83 -15.15
N TYR A 503 20.04 12.27 -14.08
CA TYR A 503 20.55 11.07 -13.42
C TYR A 503 20.47 9.83 -14.33
N ALA A 504 19.38 9.65 -15.08
CA ALA A 504 19.26 8.56 -16.06
C ALA A 504 20.26 8.71 -17.22
N ALA A 505 20.60 9.95 -17.59
CA ALA A 505 21.59 10.30 -18.62
C ALA A 505 23.01 10.55 -18.07
N ARG A 506 23.32 10.11 -16.85
CA ARG A 506 24.56 10.45 -16.11
C ARG A 506 25.86 10.06 -16.82
N ASP A 507 25.81 9.06 -17.70
CA ASP A 507 26.95 8.48 -18.40
C ASP A 507 27.06 8.96 -19.87
N MET A 508 26.31 10.01 -20.23
CA MET A 508 26.21 10.57 -21.57
C MET A 508 26.88 11.96 -21.62
N ASN A 509 27.46 12.31 -22.78
CA ASN A 509 28.06 13.63 -22.97
C ASN A 509 26.98 14.73 -23.00
N ARG A 510 26.94 15.55 -21.95
CA ARG A 510 25.97 16.65 -21.77
C ARG A 510 25.99 17.66 -22.91
N MET A 511 27.17 18.03 -23.43
CA MET A 511 27.30 18.98 -24.53
C MET A 511 26.64 18.44 -25.81
N LEU A 512 26.82 17.15 -26.08
CA LEU A 512 26.21 16.51 -27.24
C LEU A 512 24.69 16.36 -27.07
N LEU A 513 24.20 16.08 -25.87
CA LEU A 513 22.77 16.05 -25.56
C LEU A 513 22.11 17.42 -25.77
N VAL A 514 22.76 18.50 -25.31
CA VAL A 514 22.29 19.88 -25.53
C VAL A 514 22.30 20.22 -27.02
N ALA A 515 23.38 19.89 -27.74
CA ALA A 515 23.46 20.11 -29.18
C ALA A 515 22.37 19.33 -29.94
N ALA A 516 22.11 18.07 -29.56
CA ALA A 516 21.04 17.26 -30.14
C ALA A 516 19.65 17.83 -29.82
N ALA A 517 19.43 18.33 -28.61
CA ALA A 517 18.18 18.99 -28.24
C ALA A 517 17.95 20.28 -29.05
N LEU A 518 18.98 21.12 -29.20
CA LEU A 518 18.93 22.33 -30.04
C LEU A 518 18.68 21.98 -31.51
N ALA A 519 19.37 20.97 -32.04
CA ALA A 519 19.15 20.47 -33.39
C ALA A 519 17.71 19.96 -33.57
N GLY A 520 17.14 19.28 -32.56
CA GLY A 520 15.75 18.86 -32.52
C GLY A 520 14.77 20.03 -32.56
N VAL A 521 15.04 21.12 -31.82
CA VAL A 521 14.22 22.34 -31.84
C VAL A 521 14.27 23.01 -33.22
N VAL A 522 15.46 23.14 -33.81
CA VAL A 522 15.63 23.68 -35.17
C VAL A 522 14.88 22.82 -36.18
N LEU A 523 15.02 21.50 -36.08
CA LEU A 523 14.32 20.54 -36.93
C LEU A 523 12.79 20.69 -36.79
N LEU A 524 12.25 20.84 -35.58
CA LEU A 524 10.82 21.08 -35.36
C LEU A 524 10.36 22.41 -35.99
N ALA A 525 11.17 23.47 -35.91
CA ALA A 525 10.88 24.74 -36.57
C ALA A 525 10.86 24.59 -38.10
N VAL A 526 11.83 23.86 -38.67
CA VAL A 526 11.88 23.55 -40.11
C VAL A 526 10.68 22.69 -40.53
N ILE A 527 10.32 21.66 -39.77
CA ILE A 527 9.13 20.83 -40.00
C ILE A 527 7.86 21.69 -39.97
N GLY A 528 7.74 22.59 -38.99
CA GLY A 528 6.61 23.52 -38.88
C GLY A 528 6.54 24.47 -40.09
N TRP A 529 7.68 25.01 -40.51
CA TRP A 529 7.77 25.86 -41.70
C TRP A 529 7.41 25.10 -42.98
N LEU A 530 7.97 23.90 -43.21
CA LEU A 530 7.63 23.05 -44.35
C LEU A 530 6.15 22.66 -44.35
N TYR A 531 5.60 22.30 -43.18
CA TYR A 531 4.19 22.00 -43.03
C TYR A 531 3.31 23.19 -43.45
N SER A 532 3.69 24.42 -43.05
CA SER A 532 2.98 25.65 -43.43
C SER A 532 2.96 25.92 -44.95
N ARG A 533 3.92 25.37 -45.71
CA ARG A 533 3.97 25.46 -47.17
C ARG A 533 3.18 24.36 -47.87
N VAL A 534 2.97 23.23 -47.20
CA VAL A 534 2.48 22.00 -47.82
C VAL A 534 1.05 21.63 -47.39
N TRP A 535 0.54 22.20 -46.29
CA TRP A 535 -0.76 21.83 -45.70
C TRP A 535 -1.96 21.97 -46.64
N ASN A 536 -1.93 22.93 -47.58
CA ASN A 536 -3.01 23.19 -48.53
C ASN A 536 -3.15 22.15 -49.66
N ASN A 537 -2.14 21.30 -49.89
CA ASN A 537 -2.15 20.35 -51.00
C ASN A 537 -2.11 18.90 -50.48
N PRO A 538 -3.18 18.09 -50.67
CA PRO A 538 -3.27 16.74 -50.12
C PRO A 538 -2.25 15.76 -50.71
N ALA A 539 -1.79 15.94 -51.94
CA ALA A 539 -0.75 15.10 -52.54
C ALA A 539 0.62 15.39 -51.91
N ARG A 540 0.99 16.67 -51.79
CA ARG A 540 2.25 17.07 -51.14
C ARG A 540 2.24 16.75 -49.64
N LEU A 541 1.09 16.86 -48.97
CA LEU A 541 0.93 16.51 -47.56
C LEU A 541 1.13 15.01 -47.29
N ARG A 542 0.75 14.13 -48.23
CA ARG A 542 1.05 12.69 -48.13
C ARG A 542 2.56 12.42 -48.18
N TRP A 543 3.26 13.02 -49.14
CA TRP A 543 4.72 12.91 -49.26
C TRP A 543 5.45 13.52 -48.06
N PHE A 544 4.99 14.66 -47.57
CA PHE A 544 5.53 15.29 -46.36
C PHE A 544 5.38 14.37 -45.13
N LYS A 545 4.21 13.73 -44.94
CA LYS A 545 4.00 12.76 -43.86
C LYS A 545 4.89 11.52 -44.01
N GLY A 546 5.06 11.01 -45.23
CA GLY A 546 5.97 9.90 -45.52
C GLY A 546 7.42 10.26 -45.23
N GLY A 547 7.87 11.44 -45.68
CA GLY A 547 9.21 11.95 -45.38
C GLY A 547 9.43 12.21 -43.90
N LEU A 548 8.43 12.73 -43.18
CA LEU A 548 8.49 12.90 -41.73
C LEU A 548 8.59 11.55 -41.01
N ALA A 549 7.83 10.54 -41.44
CA ALA A 549 7.93 9.20 -40.87
C ALA A 549 9.31 8.58 -41.10
N ALA A 550 9.86 8.69 -42.32
CA ALA A 550 11.21 8.25 -42.62
C ALA A 550 12.26 8.99 -41.76
N LEU A 551 12.13 10.31 -41.62
CA LEU A 551 13.02 11.12 -40.80
C LEU A 551 12.96 10.74 -39.32
N VAL A 552 11.78 10.41 -38.78
CA VAL A 552 11.64 9.89 -37.42
C VAL A 552 12.35 8.55 -37.28
N VAL A 553 12.20 7.63 -38.24
CA VAL A 553 12.88 6.32 -38.22
C VAL A 553 14.40 6.50 -38.29
N CYS A 554 14.90 7.31 -39.23
CA CYS A 554 16.33 7.61 -39.34
C CYS A 554 16.86 8.32 -38.08
N GLY A 555 16.08 9.23 -37.49
CA GLY A 555 16.43 9.92 -36.25
C GLY A 555 16.51 8.98 -35.05
N VAL A 556 15.62 7.99 -34.95
CA VAL A 556 15.67 6.95 -33.92
C VAL A 556 16.91 6.06 -34.11
N ILE A 557 17.16 5.58 -35.33
CA ILE A 557 18.31 4.72 -35.63
C ILE A 557 19.62 5.48 -35.39
N GLY A 558 19.75 6.68 -35.95
CA GLY A 558 20.91 7.55 -35.78
C GLY A 558 21.10 7.98 -34.33
N GLY A 559 20.00 8.24 -33.61
CA GLY A 559 20.00 8.50 -32.18
C GLY A 559 20.59 7.32 -31.41
N VAL A 560 20.02 6.12 -31.56
CA VAL A 560 20.53 4.90 -30.89
C VAL A 560 22.01 4.66 -31.21
N TYR A 561 22.42 4.84 -32.47
CA TYR A 561 23.81 4.71 -32.89
C TYR A 561 24.73 5.74 -32.21
N LEU A 562 24.35 7.02 -32.20
CA LEU A 562 25.10 8.06 -31.51
C LEU A 562 25.20 7.73 -30.02
N LEU A 563 24.08 7.39 -29.38
CA LEU A 563 24.04 7.09 -27.95
C LEU A 563 24.86 5.84 -27.58
N SER A 564 24.92 4.83 -28.44
CA SER A 564 25.72 3.62 -28.21
C SER A 564 27.23 3.84 -28.39
N HIS A 565 27.65 4.96 -28.99
CA HIS A 565 29.07 5.31 -29.17
C HIS A 565 29.50 6.53 -28.34
N MET A 566 28.59 7.12 -27.56
CA MET A 566 28.91 8.19 -26.61
C MET A 566 29.44 7.63 -25.30
N GLY A 567 30.46 8.26 -24.69
CA GLY A 567 30.94 7.95 -23.32
C GLY A 567 31.75 6.65 -23.17
N GLY A 568 32.50 6.53 -22.06
CA GLY A 568 33.24 5.30 -21.72
C GLY A 568 32.36 4.30 -20.96
N GLY A 569 32.49 3.01 -21.29
CA GLY A 569 31.85 1.94 -20.52
C GLY A 569 32.42 1.82 -19.11
N LEU A 570 31.77 1.03 -18.25
CA LEU A 570 32.29 0.73 -16.92
C LEU A 570 33.58 -0.07 -17.04
N THR A 571 34.61 0.33 -16.29
CA THR A 571 35.87 -0.42 -16.18
C THR A 571 35.65 -1.74 -15.42
N PRO A 572 36.50 -2.76 -15.61
CA PRO A 572 36.42 -4.01 -14.84
C PRO A 572 36.36 -3.78 -13.33
N ASP A 573 37.15 -2.84 -12.80
CA ASP A 573 37.14 -2.52 -11.37
C ASP A 573 35.82 -1.91 -10.90
N GLN A 574 35.17 -1.08 -11.73
CA GLN A 574 33.84 -0.53 -11.43
C GLN A 574 32.75 -1.60 -11.45
N LEU A 575 32.86 -2.62 -12.32
CA LEU A 575 31.93 -3.75 -12.34
C LEU A 575 32.02 -4.59 -11.06
N LEU A 576 33.17 -4.59 -10.38
CA LEU A 576 33.41 -5.32 -9.13
C LEU A 576 33.02 -4.50 -7.88
N GLN A 577 32.63 -3.24 -8.02
CA GLN A 577 32.16 -2.41 -6.91
C GLN A 577 30.76 -2.85 -6.48
N ILE A 578 30.72 -3.46 -5.30
CA ILE A 578 29.53 -4.07 -4.71
C ILE A 578 29.26 -3.43 -3.35
N GLN A 579 28.00 -3.10 -3.10
CA GLN A 579 27.50 -2.65 -1.80
C GLN A 579 27.50 -3.81 -0.79
N PRO A 580 27.46 -3.55 0.54
CA PRO A 580 27.46 -4.60 1.55
C PRO A 580 26.36 -5.66 1.38
N ASN A 581 25.24 -5.30 0.75
CA ASN A 581 24.12 -6.20 0.46
C ASN A 581 24.31 -7.08 -0.80
N GLY A 582 25.43 -6.96 -1.51
CA GLY A 582 25.71 -7.72 -2.74
C GLY A 582 25.29 -7.02 -4.04
N ASP A 583 24.64 -5.86 -3.97
CA ASP A 583 24.23 -5.11 -5.15
C ASP A 583 25.39 -4.36 -5.79
N SER A 584 25.43 -4.28 -7.12
CA SER A 584 26.38 -3.36 -7.74
C SER A 584 26.08 -1.92 -7.31
N VAL A 585 27.14 -1.14 -7.08
CA VAL A 585 27.03 0.32 -6.88
C VAL A 585 26.49 1.00 -8.14
N TRP A 586 26.61 0.36 -9.30
CA TRP A 586 26.16 0.89 -10.58
C TRP A 586 24.81 0.28 -10.99
N THR A 587 23.86 1.15 -11.35
CA THR A 587 22.59 0.76 -11.97
C THR A 587 22.60 1.04 -13.47
N PHE A 588 21.62 0.54 -14.23
CA PHE A 588 21.51 0.89 -15.64
C PHE A 588 21.32 2.40 -15.82
N SER A 589 21.88 2.93 -16.90
CA SER A 589 21.73 4.31 -17.36
C SER A 589 21.40 4.28 -18.86
N PHE A 590 20.94 5.40 -19.42
CA PHE A 590 20.59 5.46 -20.84
C PHE A 590 21.78 5.16 -21.75
N GLY A 591 22.98 5.65 -21.44
CA GLY A 591 24.16 5.30 -22.23
C GLY A 591 24.50 3.81 -22.10
N TYR A 592 24.46 3.25 -20.88
CA TYR A 592 24.72 1.83 -20.65
C TYR A 592 23.76 0.92 -21.42
N ILE A 593 22.46 1.25 -21.42
CA ILE A 593 21.42 0.52 -22.17
C ILE A 593 21.75 0.53 -23.67
N CYS A 594 22.08 1.70 -24.23
CA CYS A 594 22.39 1.84 -25.66
C CYS A 594 23.66 1.08 -26.06
N ARG A 595 24.67 1.00 -25.18
CA ARG A 595 25.90 0.22 -25.42
C ARG A 595 25.67 -1.29 -25.31
N ASN A 596 24.74 -1.71 -24.45
CA ASN A 596 24.51 -3.12 -24.10
C ASN A 596 23.11 -3.61 -24.49
N LEU A 597 22.66 -3.28 -25.72
CA LEU A 597 21.32 -3.66 -26.20
C LEU A 597 21.04 -5.17 -26.12
N PRO A 598 21.95 -6.09 -26.52
CA PRO A 598 21.68 -7.53 -26.43
C PRO A 598 21.50 -8.01 -24.98
N ALA A 599 22.32 -7.52 -24.04
CA ALA A 599 22.22 -7.89 -22.64
C ALA A 599 20.95 -7.31 -21.99
N THR A 600 20.61 -6.06 -22.32
CA THR A 600 19.38 -5.42 -21.85
C THR A 600 18.15 -6.16 -22.38
N LEU A 601 18.14 -6.53 -23.66
CA LEU A 601 17.05 -7.32 -24.25
C LEU A 601 16.94 -8.69 -23.57
N LYS A 602 18.07 -9.35 -23.31
CA LYS A 602 18.09 -10.63 -22.58
C LYS A 602 17.51 -10.51 -21.17
N LEU A 603 17.84 -9.44 -20.43
CA LEU A 603 17.27 -9.13 -19.12
C LEU A 603 15.75 -8.94 -19.21
N LEU A 604 15.27 -8.12 -20.16
CA LEU A 604 13.84 -7.87 -20.34
C LEU A 604 13.07 -9.14 -20.71
N LEU A 605 13.63 -9.98 -21.60
CA LEU A 605 13.02 -11.24 -22.02
C LEU A 605 12.96 -12.27 -20.89
N ARG A 606 13.96 -12.30 -19.99
CA ARG A 606 13.95 -13.15 -18.79
C ARG A 606 12.97 -12.65 -17.72
N THR A 607 12.84 -11.34 -17.60
CA THR A 607 11.98 -10.72 -16.58
C THR A 607 10.51 -11.08 -16.81
N LEU A 608 10.04 -11.13 -18.06
CA LEU A 608 8.63 -11.40 -18.37
C LEU A 608 8.11 -12.71 -17.75
N PRO A 609 8.67 -13.90 -18.03
CA PRO A 609 8.18 -15.14 -17.44
C PRO A 609 8.36 -15.19 -15.91
N GLU A 610 9.39 -14.54 -15.36
CA GLU A 610 9.67 -14.56 -13.91
C GLU A 610 8.74 -13.63 -13.12
N GLN A 611 8.38 -12.46 -13.66
CA GLN A 611 7.70 -11.42 -12.89
C GLN A 611 6.30 -11.05 -13.40
N ALA A 612 5.88 -11.47 -14.59
CA ALA A 612 4.56 -11.07 -15.12
C ALA A 612 3.39 -11.48 -14.20
N GLY A 613 3.48 -12.64 -13.55
CA GLY A 613 2.50 -13.08 -12.56
C GLY A 613 2.42 -12.11 -11.38
N LEU A 614 3.57 -11.73 -10.81
CA LEU A 614 3.66 -10.77 -9.71
C LEU A 614 3.14 -9.39 -10.12
N TRP A 615 3.45 -8.93 -11.34
CA TRP A 615 2.93 -7.65 -11.84
C TRP A 615 1.41 -7.69 -12.04
N LEU A 616 0.85 -8.82 -12.46
CA LEU A 616 -0.60 -8.96 -12.56
C LEU A 616 -1.24 -8.95 -11.16
N GLN A 617 -0.70 -9.70 -10.20
CA GLN A 617 -1.21 -9.68 -8.83
C GLN A 617 -1.08 -8.31 -8.18
N GLY A 618 0.04 -7.61 -8.37
CA GLY A 618 0.26 -6.25 -7.89
C GLY A 618 -0.59 -5.19 -8.61
N LEU A 619 -1.04 -5.43 -9.85
CA LEU A 619 -1.99 -4.56 -10.54
C LEU A 619 -3.41 -4.72 -9.96
N LEU A 620 -3.81 -5.96 -9.69
CA LEU A 620 -5.11 -6.29 -9.10
C LEU A 620 -5.17 -5.95 -7.60
N GLY A 621 -4.02 -6.03 -6.92
CA GLY A 621 -3.88 -5.88 -5.47
C GLY A 621 -4.12 -7.19 -4.72
N THR A 622 -3.79 -8.31 -5.36
CA THR A 622 -3.77 -9.63 -4.72
C THR A 622 -2.39 -10.00 -4.18
N THR A 623 -1.40 -9.12 -4.32
CA THR A 623 -0.17 -9.13 -3.53
C THR A 623 -0.23 -7.89 -2.64
N LEU A 624 -0.44 -8.10 -1.35
CA LEU A 624 -0.61 -7.05 -0.36
C LEU A 624 0.74 -6.74 0.32
N GLY A 625 0.88 -5.53 0.83
CA GLY A 625 2.01 -5.11 1.66
C GLY A 625 3.16 -4.60 0.82
N GLU A 626 4.32 -4.49 1.42
CA GLU A 626 5.56 -4.16 0.73
C GLU A 626 6.15 -5.42 0.10
N PRO A 627 6.02 -5.63 -1.23
CA PRO A 627 6.30 -6.95 -1.83
C PRO A 627 7.77 -7.37 -1.77
N ILE A 628 8.67 -6.43 -1.44
CA ILE A 628 10.11 -6.66 -1.31
C ILE A 628 10.42 -7.28 0.07
N VAL A 629 9.67 -6.90 1.11
CA VAL A 629 9.92 -7.33 2.50
C VAL A 629 8.90 -8.38 2.93
N TYR A 630 7.61 -8.05 2.83
CA TYR A 630 6.50 -8.93 3.20
C TYR A 630 5.61 -9.18 2.00
N ARG A 631 5.96 -10.20 1.22
CA ARG A 631 5.14 -10.63 0.09
C ARG A 631 3.93 -11.44 0.59
N ILE A 632 2.77 -10.80 0.68
CA ILE A 632 1.51 -11.44 1.09
C ILE A 632 0.63 -11.68 -0.13
N ASP A 633 0.75 -12.86 -0.72
CA ASP A 633 -0.04 -13.28 -1.87
C ASP A 633 -1.36 -13.93 -1.44
N VAL A 634 -2.48 -13.33 -1.83
CA VAL A 634 -3.80 -13.97 -1.67
C VAL A 634 -4.07 -14.95 -2.83
N SER A 635 -5.16 -15.71 -2.70
CA SER A 635 -5.50 -16.76 -3.67
C SER A 635 -5.63 -16.25 -5.11
N TRP A 636 -5.01 -16.96 -6.06
CA TRP A 636 -5.17 -16.72 -7.49
C TRP A 636 -6.62 -16.84 -7.97
N VAL A 637 -7.47 -17.59 -7.27
CA VAL A 637 -8.91 -17.66 -7.59
C VAL A 637 -9.55 -16.28 -7.51
N LEU A 638 -9.19 -15.47 -6.51
CA LEU A 638 -9.64 -14.09 -6.39
C LEU A 638 -9.09 -13.23 -7.53
N GLY A 639 -7.79 -13.39 -7.86
CA GLY A 639 -7.15 -12.69 -8.98
C GLY A 639 -7.85 -12.97 -10.32
N VAL A 640 -8.12 -14.24 -10.63
CA VAL A 640 -8.86 -14.64 -11.83
C VAL A 640 -10.27 -14.04 -11.81
N GLY A 641 -10.97 -14.09 -10.67
CA GLY A 641 -12.28 -13.46 -10.51
C GLY A 641 -12.26 -11.96 -10.82
N LEU A 642 -11.24 -11.24 -10.35
CA LEU A 642 -11.07 -9.80 -10.61
C LEU A 642 -10.82 -9.52 -12.09
N VAL A 643 -9.97 -10.32 -12.75
CA VAL A 643 -9.75 -10.22 -14.21
C VAL A 643 -11.05 -10.45 -14.97
N LEU A 644 -11.81 -11.49 -14.63
CA LEU A 644 -13.10 -11.78 -15.27
C LEU A 644 -14.11 -10.64 -15.07
N ALA A 645 -14.16 -10.05 -13.88
CA ALA A 645 -15.03 -8.90 -13.60
C ALA A 645 -14.61 -7.65 -14.41
N LEU A 646 -13.31 -7.38 -14.52
CA LEU A 646 -12.79 -6.28 -15.36
C LEU A 646 -13.11 -6.50 -16.84
N LEU A 647 -12.93 -7.73 -17.35
CA LEU A 647 -13.27 -8.09 -18.72
C LEU A 647 -14.79 -7.98 -18.96
N ALA A 648 -15.62 -8.38 -17.99
CA ALA A 648 -17.06 -8.21 -18.07
C ALA A 648 -17.47 -6.73 -18.19
N ALA A 649 -16.88 -5.84 -17.38
CA ALA A 649 -17.10 -4.39 -17.49
C ALA A 649 -16.59 -3.79 -18.83
N ALA A 650 -15.50 -4.35 -19.35
CA ALA A 650 -14.89 -3.96 -20.61
C ALA A 650 -15.60 -4.54 -21.83
N THR A 651 -16.49 -5.51 -21.69
CA THR A 651 -17.20 -6.10 -22.84
C THR A 651 -18.32 -5.15 -23.30
N PRO A 652 -18.40 -4.79 -24.59
CA PRO A 652 -19.46 -3.92 -25.11
C PRO A 652 -20.80 -4.63 -25.22
N GLU A 653 -21.88 -3.86 -25.28
CA GLU A 653 -23.21 -4.40 -25.59
C GLU A 653 -23.41 -4.55 -27.12
N GLN A 654 -24.24 -5.50 -27.54
CA GLN A 654 -24.44 -5.86 -28.96
C GLN A 654 -24.76 -4.65 -29.87
N GLU A 655 -25.58 -3.71 -29.42
CA GLU A 655 -25.98 -2.53 -30.22
C GLU A 655 -25.11 -1.29 -29.98
N GLN A 656 -24.14 -1.38 -29.07
CA GLN A 656 -23.38 -0.23 -28.60
C GLN A 656 -22.30 0.23 -29.58
N LYS A 657 -22.48 1.39 -30.22
CA LYS A 657 -21.51 1.95 -31.18
C LYS A 657 -20.10 2.10 -30.57
N PRO A 658 -19.03 1.93 -31.38
CA PRO A 658 -17.66 2.13 -30.92
C PRO A 658 -17.46 3.58 -30.48
N LEU A 659 -16.79 3.77 -29.34
CA LEU A 659 -16.49 5.09 -28.77
C LEU A 659 -15.30 5.75 -29.48
N LEU A 660 -14.38 4.93 -29.99
CA LEU A 660 -13.15 5.36 -30.61
C LEU A 660 -13.16 5.06 -32.11
N ALA A 661 -12.82 6.06 -32.92
CA ALA A 661 -12.44 5.83 -34.30
C ALA A 661 -11.09 5.12 -34.37
N ARG A 662 -10.84 4.35 -35.43
CA ARG A 662 -9.62 3.54 -35.61
C ARG A 662 -8.32 4.32 -35.39
N ARG A 663 -8.24 5.56 -35.90
CA ARG A 663 -7.06 6.44 -35.70
C ARG A 663 -6.86 6.81 -34.23
N THR A 664 -7.94 7.05 -33.49
CA THR A 664 -7.88 7.35 -32.07
C THR A 664 -7.52 6.11 -31.24
N CYS A 665 -7.93 4.92 -31.64
CA CYS A 665 -7.47 3.67 -31.02
C CYS A 665 -5.95 3.54 -31.09
N TRP A 666 -5.35 3.78 -32.26
CA TRP A 666 -3.89 3.77 -32.43
C TRP A 666 -3.21 4.84 -31.58
N GLY A 667 -3.80 6.03 -31.46
CA GLY A 667 -3.29 7.08 -30.56
C GLY A 667 -3.31 6.65 -29.09
N VAL A 668 -4.40 6.04 -28.63
CA VAL A 668 -4.52 5.51 -27.26
C VAL A 668 -3.55 4.35 -27.02
N ALA A 669 -3.38 3.44 -28.00
CA ALA A 669 -2.40 2.38 -27.93
C ALA A 669 -0.96 2.93 -27.86
N GLY A 670 -0.66 3.97 -28.64
CA GLY A 670 0.62 4.68 -28.57
C GLY A 670 0.89 5.28 -27.19
N ILE A 671 -0.13 5.91 -26.57
CA ILE A 671 -0.03 6.41 -25.19
C ILE A 671 0.30 5.28 -24.21
N LEU A 672 -0.39 4.14 -24.30
CA LEU A 672 -0.14 2.97 -23.44
C LEU A 672 1.29 2.45 -23.60
N VAL A 673 1.76 2.30 -24.84
CA VAL A 673 3.13 1.87 -25.14
C VAL A 673 4.14 2.85 -24.55
N CYS A 674 3.93 4.17 -24.70
CA CYS A 674 4.81 5.17 -24.11
C CYS A 674 4.87 5.08 -22.58
N VAL A 675 3.74 4.84 -21.90
CA VAL A 675 3.73 4.68 -20.44
C VAL A 675 4.44 3.40 -20.02
N VAL A 676 4.20 2.26 -20.70
CA VAL A 676 4.92 1.00 -20.43
C VAL A 676 6.42 1.18 -20.62
N LEU A 677 6.85 1.81 -21.71
CA LEU A 677 8.27 2.10 -21.96
C LEU A 677 8.87 3.03 -20.90
N ALA A 678 8.13 4.04 -20.44
CA ALA A 678 8.59 4.92 -19.37
C ALA A 678 8.73 4.17 -18.03
N VAL A 679 7.81 3.26 -17.72
CA VAL A 679 7.90 2.39 -16.53
C VAL A 679 9.12 1.46 -16.63
N LEU A 680 9.33 0.82 -17.78
CA LEU A 680 10.49 -0.05 -18.00
C LEU A 680 11.81 0.72 -17.91
N ALA A 681 11.87 1.93 -18.50
CA ALA A 681 13.04 2.79 -18.42
C ALA A 681 13.36 3.23 -16.98
N ALA A 682 12.33 3.58 -16.20
CA ALA A 682 12.48 3.91 -14.79
C ALA A 682 12.98 2.71 -13.97
N ALA A 683 12.37 1.52 -14.16
CA ALA A 683 12.77 0.29 -13.47
C ALA A 683 14.21 -0.12 -13.80
N LEU A 684 14.62 0.00 -15.07
CA LEU A 684 16.01 -0.24 -15.47
C LEU A 684 16.96 0.68 -14.69
N ASN A 685 16.64 1.97 -14.57
CA ASN A 685 17.50 2.93 -13.89
C ASN A 685 17.69 2.66 -12.38
N TRP A 686 16.82 1.85 -11.77
CA TRP A 686 16.95 1.35 -10.39
C TRP A 686 17.54 -0.05 -10.29
N THR A 687 17.66 -0.78 -11.41
CA THR A 687 18.17 -2.15 -11.43
C THR A 687 19.70 -2.13 -11.37
N PRO A 688 20.34 -2.80 -10.40
CA PRO A 688 21.79 -2.99 -10.39
C PRO A 688 22.25 -3.78 -11.62
N ILE A 689 23.42 -3.44 -12.18
CA ILE A 689 23.89 -4.06 -13.44
C ILE A 689 24.20 -5.56 -13.32
N ASN A 690 24.39 -6.08 -12.11
CA ASN A 690 24.65 -7.50 -11.84
C ASN A 690 23.37 -8.36 -11.76
N TYR A 691 22.18 -7.77 -11.94
CA TYR A 691 20.91 -8.50 -11.88
C TYR A 691 20.55 -9.17 -13.21
N GLN A 692 19.79 -10.26 -13.12
CA GLN A 692 19.32 -11.00 -14.30
C GLN A 692 17.88 -10.66 -14.71
N THR A 693 17.12 -10.01 -13.82
CA THR A 693 15.76 -9.51 -14.05
C THR A 693 15.58 -8.11 -13.50
N LEU A 694 14.52 -7.40 -13.94
CA LEU A 694 14.25 -6.03 -13.48
C LEU A 694 13.98 -6.01 -11.98
N PHE A 695 14.61 -5.08 -11.28
CA PHE A 695 14.36 -4.86 -9.86
C PHE A 695 13.33 -3.74 -9.65
N GLY A 696 12.53 -3.86 -8.58
CA GLY A 696 11.66 -2.78 -8.09
C GLY A 696 10.43 -2.43 -8.96
N MET A 697 10.19 -3.13 -10.07
CA MET A 697 9.00 -2.89 -10.90
C MET A 697 7.76 -3.56 -10.31
N GLN A 698 6.68 -2.78 -10.15
CA GLN A 698 5.45 -3.26 -9.53
C GLN A 698 4.24 -3.02 -10.44
N GLY A 699 3.29 -3.96 -10.41
CA GLY A 699 2.07 -3.94 -11.23
C GLY A 699 1.24 -2.67 -11.08
N ARG A 700 1.22 -2.09 -9.88
CA ARG A 700 0.48 -0.85 -9.57
C ARG A 700 0.84 0.33 -10.46
N TYR A 701 2.04 0.37 -11.05
CA TYR A 701 2.43 1.46 -11.95
C TYR A 701 1.60 1.51 -13.24
N LEU A 702 0.94 0.41 -13.63
CA LEU A 702 0.05 0.34 -14.78
C LEU A 702 -1.42 0.64 -14.42
N LEU A 703 -1.75 0.73 -13.13
CA LEU A 703 -3.12 0.94 -12.65
C LEU A 703 -3.77 2.23 -13.18
N PRO A 704 -3.08 3.39 -13.24
CA PRO A 704 -3.68 4.63 -13.78
C PRO A 704 -4.07 4.55 -15.25
N VAL A 705 -3.41 3.70 -16.04
CA VAL A 705 -3.69 3.54 -17.48
C VAL A 705 -4.53 2.30 -17.81
N LEU A 706 -4.84 1.47 -16.82
CA LEU A 706 -5.72 0.30 -16.98
C LEU A 706 -7.07 0.66 -17.62
N PRO A 707 -7.74 1.79 -17.29
CA PRO A 707 -8.97 2.16 -17.97
C PRO A 707 -8.83 2.36 -19.49
N LEU A 708 -7.67 2.84 -19.96
CA LEU A 708 -7.40 3.01 -21.39
C LEU A 708 -7.18 1.66 -22.08
N ALA A 709 -6.49 0.72 -21.44
CA ALA A 709 -6.30 -0.63 -21.95
C ALA A 709 -7.65 -1.36 -22.09
N LEU A 710 -8.49 -1.29 -21.05
CA LEU A 710 -9.84 -1.86 -21.06
C LEU A 710 -10.76 -1.15 -22.07
N LEU A 711 -10.58 0.14 -22.31
CA LEU A 711 -11.31 0.89 -23.35
C LEU A 711 -10.96 0.38 -24.77
N LEU A 712 -9.69 0.07 -25.04
CA LEU A 712 -9.30 -0.52 -26.33
C LEU A 712 -9.94 -1.89 -26.53
N TRP A 713 -9.96 -2.73 -25.50
CA TRP A 713 -10.67 -4.00 -25.50
C TRP A 713 -12.16 -3.80 -25.82
N LYS A 714 -12.82 -2.87 -25.10
CA LYS A 714 -14.24 -2.53 -25.29
C LYS A 714 -14.56 -2.07 -26.71
N ASN A 715 -13.62 -1.41 -27.37
CA ASN A 715 -13.83 -0.87 -28.72
C ASN A 715 -13.66 -1.91 -29.83
N ASN A 716 -13.03 -3.07 -29.58
CA ASN A 716 -12.78 -4.11 -30.59
C ASN A 716 -14.04 -4.91 -30.97
N ARG A 717 -15.00 -5.04 -30.03
CA ARG A 717 -16.32 -5.70 -30.23
C ARG A 717 -16.27 -7.15 -30.75
N LEU A 718 -15.12 -7.84 -30.65
CA LEU A 718 -14.99 -9.26 -30.97
C LEU A 718 -15.96 -10.13 -30.15
N VAL A 719 -16.18 -9.73 -28.90
CA VAL A 719 -17.17 -10.32 -27.99
C VAL A 719 -18.11 -9.20 -27.54
N ALA A 720 -19.41 -9.47 -27.51
CA ALA A 720 -20.42 -8.52 -27.06
C ALA A 720 -21.49 -9.22 -26.21
N MET A 721 -21.94 -8.55 -25.15
CA MET A 721 -23.01 -9.04 -24.29
C MET A 721 -24.38 -8.56 -24.77
N ARG A 722 -25.43 -9.35 -24.46
CA ARG A 722 -26.82 -8.97 -24.73
C ARG A 722 -27.31 -7.82 -23.83
N ARG A 723 -26.73 -7.66 -22.64
CA ARG A 723 -27.09 -6.64 -21.64
C ARG A 723 -25.84 -6.09 -20.97
N SER A 724 -25.96 -4.91 -20.38
CA SER A 724 -24.89 -4.32 -19.57
C SER A 724 -24.49 -5.20 -18.40
N ALA A 725 -23.20 -5.45 -18.26
CA ALA A 725 -22.62 -6.10 -17.09
C ALA A 725 -22.08 -5.10 -16.06
N ALA A 726 -22.25 -3.78 -16.26
CA ALA A 726 -21.58 -2.75 -15.48
C ALA A 726 -21.81 -2.86 -13.95
N HIS A 727 -23.07 -2.93 -13.51
CA HIS A 727 -23.40 -3.07 -12.09
C HIS A 727 -23.01 -4.43 -11.52
N GLY A 728 -23.17 -5.50 -12.30
CA GLY A 728 -22.76 -6.86 -11.90
C GLY A 728 -21.25 -6.96 -11.71
N ALA A 729 -20.46 -6.42 -12.65
CA ALA A 729 -19.01 -6.38 -12.58
C ALA A 729 -18.50 -5.51 -11.43
N ALA A 730 -19.11 -4.34 -11.20
CA ALA A 730 -18.75 -3.49 -10.06
C ALA A 730 -19.06 -4.17 -8.72
N LEU A 731 -20.19 -4.89 -8.63
CA LEU A 731 -20.53 -5.72 -7.47
C LEU A 731 -19.53 -6.86 -7.28
N SER A 732 -19.18 -7.59 -8.34
CA SER A 732 -18.17 -8.65 -8.28
C SER A 732 -16.82 -8.12 -7.80
N VAL A 733 -16.35 -6.99 -8.33
CA VAL A 733 -15.09 -6.39 -7.86
C VAL A 733 -15.18 -5.98 -6.38
N ALA A 734 -16.28 -5.36 -5.94
CA ALA A 734 -16.45 -4.98 -4.54
C ALA A 734 -16.41 -6.20 -3.60
N LEU A 735 -17.13 -7.28 -3.94
CA LEU A 735 -17.15 -8.50 -3.13
C LEU A 735 -15.81 -9.24 -3.15
N LEU A 736 -15.16 -9.32 -4.31
CA LEU A 736 -13.83 -9.93 -4.41
C LEU A 736 -12.78 -9.11 -3.64
N THR A 737 -12.90 -7.78 -3.63
CA THR A 737 -12.02 -6.91 -2.84
C THR A 737 -12.20 -7.14 -1.36
N LEU A 738 -13.43 -7.26 -0.90
CA LEU A 738 -13.75 -7.64 0.48
C LEU A 738 -13.12 -8.99 0.85
N LEU A 739 -13.24 -9.99 -0.02
CA LEU A 739 -12.61 -11.30 0.21
C LEU A 739 -11.09 -11.23 0.22
N THR A 740 -10.49 -10.41 -0.65
CA THR A 740 -9.04 -10.13 -0.63
C THR A 740 -8.62 -9.49 0.69
N GLN A 741 -9.41 -8.59 1.27
CA GLN A 741 -9.13 -8.02 2.58
C GLN A 741 -9.19 -9.04 3.70
N LEU A 742 -10.21 -9.90 3.72
CA LEU A 742 -10.35 -10.94 4.75
C LEU A 742 -9.20 -11.95 4.68
N GLN A 743 -8.87 -12.43 3.48
CA GLN A 743 -7.75 -13.34 3.30
C GLN A 743 -6.42 -12.65 3.63
N GLY A 744 -6.24 -11.39 3.20
CA GLY A 744 -5.06 -10.59 3.50
C GLY A 744 -4.84 -10.37 4.99
N PHE A 745 -5.90 -10.02 5.72
CA PHE A 745 -5.86 -9.87 7.18
C PHE A 745 -5.42 -11.17 7.85
N ALA A 746 -6.01 -12.31 7.47
CA ALA A 746 -5.64 -13.60 8.02
C ALA A 746 -4.16 -13.92 7.76
N LEU A 747 -3.65 -13.67 6.55
CA LEU A 747 -2.25 -13.90 6.20
C LEU A 747 -1.28 -12.98 6.95
N TYR A 748 -1.63 -11.70 7.11
CA TYR A 748 -0.83 -10.78 7.93
C TYR A 748 -0.80 -11.22 9.39
N ALA A 749 -1.95 -11.63 9.95
CA ALA A 749 -2.04 -12.03 11.35
C ALA A 749 -1.27 -13.34 11.60
N SER A 750 -1.32 -14.29 10.67
CA SER A 750 -0.62 -15.57 10.76
C SER A 750 0.86 -15.52 10.43
N TRP A 751 1.39 -14.35 10.04
CA TRP A 751 2.80 -14.25 9.70
C TRP A 751 3.65 -14.46 10.95
N GLN A 752 4.61 -15.39 10.85
CA GLN A 752 5.65 -15.61 11.83
C GLN A 752 6.99 -15.41 11.12
N PRO A 753 7.92 -14.60 11.68
CA PRO A 753 9.27 -14.58 11.17
C PRO A 753 9.82 -16.00 11.26
N VAL A 754 10.32 -16.54 10.14
CA VAL A 754 11.06 -17.81 10.16
C VAL A 754 12.33 -17.52 10.96
N SER A 755 12.38 -18.04 12.18
CA SER A 755 13.52 -17.95 13.11
C SER A 755 14.73 -18.71 12.58
#